data_AF-A0A7W4HQP3-F1
#
_entry.id   AF-A0A7W4HQP3-F1
#
_cell.length_a   1.000
_cell.length_b   1.000
_cell.length_c   1.000
_cell.angle_alpha   90.00
_cell.angle_beta   90.00
_cell.angle_gamma   90.00
#
_symmetry.space_group_name_H-M   'P 1'
#
loop_
_entity.id
_entity.type
_entity.pdbx_description
1 polymer ?
#
loop_
_entity_poly.entity_id
_entity_poly.type
_entity_poly.pdbx_seq_one_letter_code
_entity_poly.pdbx_strand_id
1 'polypeptide(L)'
;MPHHDLPPISPMEEPDRSNFEAQPPQPAAKRKYGRAALRAMLQRLTRSESHQDPIEPIRREPDTPTTEPQLAAREDADRHTVAVPQRSAFDLPAGARESRDEATPHIPNLDEIRQYLDQYQKGLDLADRIARLSEPIDMDELAPGVSHEQLAQSLLDSGQQGIDFLSGGIAHFRDLSPQIAEQLYQHGHSPDVLRGCRFGAFDDNFDKQQLADQLIEDGRYTNLLDQADVFPPDMIDKQAIIDRAFDDQRTPTQELIYYKHHMPEVDQNEFIKKLIDRDESSAGIVAMNLWQISSNHIDSSIASYLIQAGDIMGVLCQIDRFDGIDHQAIAEQACSAGYTQRLLGDLIHFPNGSLNVDLAEQLLATEHGYEVAYALRKFDDPDGKVAAQLLGQSITYLNEIPRAMQSQLKNSPAVRQVLAEHRDSDIQAILRSQDQGLLSSYATIAGDDLPPAMLHARDVFGTVGVAGTRIANMILNAQAPTDYMKSLGITESGLAGIDQMKQQVSEFLAEFQAGDISPERAHQLEKSAILREALMSVTGYRESTWGSSSGDGLRQKISYHNGAVEDGRIAPLKPGYAVSATYELTTVKAKKERVTWTQDATERYQLLHSDMQQAARMAGQQGGIRWAMEDLRQAIDGVADGLASQLEVTDANDPKAEFKRQNLEQRLGKLTAYLQQVDDNEWVDGSRFVLESPADATRAFSELYPHKELHGQLRRLVFAWAMRKEPVHAEIARDLSPEPTLDSMSNMREFVEHIVNQETYSNYFSNKKQAGQFKQMNSTKALEEAMQRYQQQADRTGTTKLQFIPTRGLLMEMSGQIADACWADQYQSIAETLPNFTAVIMKARPGQANERVVGAGMLIETEDTATGEKVLLMRGLNPTENYIHKVDVGDFYQAATDYVRQQAQAIGAKPAIVIDNHIGGAATNRPTLFGYMSAERRELQRIPVPFEDTEFNGYNVSGDSYAL
;
A
#
# COMPACT_ATOMS: atom_id res chain seq x y z
N MET A 1 -37.71 -15.42 -36.00
CA MET A 1 -39.09 -15.65 -35.53
C MET A 1 -39.13 -16.99 -34.81
N PRO A 2 -40.01 -17.20 -33.81
CA PRO A 2 -40.74 -16.22 -32.98
C PRO A 2 -40.13 -16.16 -31.55
N HIS A 3 -40.19 -15.08 -30.76
CA HIS A 3 -41.35 -14.41 -30.14
C HIS A 3 -42.27 -15.31 -29.30
N HIS A 4 -42.24 -15.10 -27.97
CA HIS A 4 -43.37 -15.35 -27.07
C HIS A 4 -43.37 -14.32 -25.94
N ASP A 5 -44.56 -14.04 -25.44
CA ASP A 5 -44.93 -12.85 -24.67
C ASP A 5 -44.77 -13.01 -23.15
N LEU A 6 -44.63 -11.87 -22.45
CA LEU A 6 -44.93 -11.74 -21.03
C LEU A 6 -45.84 -10.51 -20.80
N PRO A 7 -46.76 -10.56 -19.81
CA PRO A 7 -47.87 -9.61 -19.69
C PRO A 7 -47.48 -8.28 -19.01
N PRO A 8 -48.28 -7.20 -19.19
CA PRO A 8 -48.03 -5.91 -18.56
C PRO A 8 -48.44 -5.88 -17.08
N ILE A 9 -47.65 -5.19 -16.26
CA ILE A 9 -47.96 -4.87 -14.85
C ILE A 9 -48.32 -3.38 -14.76
N SER A 10 -49.44 -3.06 -14.10
CA SER A 10 -49.91 -1.68 -13.89
C SER A 10 -49.05 -0.89 -12.91
N PRO A 11 -49.01 0.45 -13.01
CA PRO A 11 -48.30 1.30 -12.07
C PRO A 11 -49.03 1.35 -10.71
N MET A 12 -48.27 1.33 -9.61
CA MET A 12 -48.74 1.64 -8.26
C MET A 12 -48.42 3.09 -7.88
N GLU A 13 -49.19 3.61 -6.93
CA GLU A 13 -49.39 5.04 -6.67
C GLU A 13 -48.31 5.69 -5.78
N GLU A 14 -48.12 7.01 -5.94
CA GLU A 14 -47.30 7.85 -5.04
C GLU A 14 -48.06 8.17 -3.72
N PRO A 15 -47.39 8.18 -2.55
CA PRO A 15 -47.98 8.73 -1.32
C PRO A 15 -47.89 10.25 -1.24
N ASP A 16 -48.97 10.85 -0.75
CA ASP A 16 -49.26 12.29 -0.68
C ASP A 16 -48.33 13.09 0.26
N ARG A 17 -48.10 14.38 -0.07
CA ARG A 17 -47.38 15.37 0.73
C ARG A 17 -48.33 16.46 1.22
N SER A 18 -48.76 16.42 2.48
CA SER A 18 -49.44 17.57 3.10
C SER A 18 -49.26 17.65 4.63
N ASN A 19 -49.33 18.89 5.15
CA ASN A 19 -49.11 19.35 6.53
C ASN A 19 -47.62 19.38 6.97
N PHE A 20 -47.03 20.50 7.43
CA PHE A 20 -47.59 21.70 8.07
C PHE A 20 -47.04 23.03 7.50
N GLU A 21 -47.86 24.09 7.54
CA GLU A 21 -47.47 25.49 7.29
C GLU A 21 -47.37 26.33 8.58
N ALA A 22 -46.50 27.38 8.55
CA ALA A 22 -46.69 28.72 9.15
C ALA A 22 -46.76 28.90 10.71
N GLN A 23 -46.29 29.99 11.36
CA GLN A 23 -45.54 31.23 10.99
C GLN A 23 -44.96 31.94 12.28
N PRO A 24 -44.24 33.11 12.22
CA PRO A 24 -43.29 33.60 13.26
C PRO A 24 -43.83 34.74 14.18
N PRO A 25 -43.04 35.42 15.08
CA PRO A 25 -42.14 36.56 14.71
C PRO A 25 -40.88 36.82 15.62
N GLN A 26 -40.11 37.89 15.32
CA GLN A 26 -38.96 38.47 16.07
C GLN A 26 -39.42 39.47 17.21
N PRO A 27 -38.61 40.38 17.86
CA PRO A 27 -37.14 40.64 17.89
C PRO A 27 -36.46 41.05 19.25
N ALA A 28 -35.12 41.06 19.25
CA ALA A 28 -34.14 41.95 19.94
C ALA A 28 -34.22 42.36 21.45
N ALA A 29 -33.10 42.23 22.18
CA ALA A 29 -32.77 43.04 23.36
C ALA A 29 -31.26 43.28 23.58
N LYS A 30 -30.86 44.53 23.85
CA LYS A 30 -29.49 44.95 24.22
C LYS A 30 -29.29 44.85 25.74
N ARG A 31 -28.08 44.52 26.21
CA ARG A 31 -27.63 44.90 27.58
C ARG A 31 -26.22 45.53 27.57
N LYS A 32 -26.11 46.64 28.32
CA LYS A 32 -24.89 47.36 28.69
C LYS A 32 -24.44 46.92 30.09
N TYR A 33 -23.37 47.55 30.57
CA TYR A 33 -22.70 47.46 31.88
C TYR A 33 -21.57 46.41 31.94
N GLY A 34 -20.40 46.69 32.53
CA GLY A 34 -20.02 47.91 33.27
C GLY A 34 -18.50 48.21 33.27
N ARG A 35 -18.17 49.51 33.31
CA ARG A 35 -16.81 50.10 33.32
C ARG A 35 -16.04 49.88 34.64
N ALA A 36 -16.19 48.73 35.29
CA ALA A 36 -15.55 48.43 36.57
C ALA A 36 -14.17 47.73 36.40
N ALA A 37 -14.07 46.76 35.48
CA ALA A 37 -12.82 46.00 35.26
C ALA A 37 -11.66 46.89 34.78
N LEU A 38 -11.94 47.93 33.98
CA LEU A 38 -10.94 48.85 33.41
C LEU A 38 -10.21 49.72 34.47
N ARG A 39 -10.65 49.72 35.74
CA ARG A 39 -9.96 50.43 36.84
C ARG A 39 -8.98 49.57 37.63
N ALA A 40 -9.16 48.26 37.68
CA ALA A 40 -8.23 47.35 38.36
C ALA A 40 -6.92 47.15 37.56
N MET A 41 -6.99 47.26 36.23
CA MET A 41 -5.87 47.04 35.31
C MET A 41 -4.82 48.17 35.34
N LEU A 42 -5.14 49.34 35.90
CA LEU A 42 -4.27 50.53 35.92
C LEU A 42 -3.53 50.76 37.25
N GLN A 43 -3.54 49.79 38.18
CA GLN A 43 -2.86 49.92 39.50
C GLN A 43 -1.75 48.89 39.77
N ARG A 44 -1.35 48.08 38.77
CA ARG A 44 -0.20 47.16 38.89
C ARG A 44 1.07 47.58 38.14
N LEU A 45 1.04 48.72 37.45
CA LEU A 45 2.20 49.31 36.76
C LEU A 45 2.95 50.36 37.60
N THR A 46 3.34 50.02 38.84
CA THR A 46 4.42 50.72 39.57
C THR A 46 4.93 49.88 40.75
N ARG A 47 6.04 49.16 40.57
CA ARG A 47 7.20 49.10 41.50
C ARG A 47 8.27 48.16 40.96
N SER A 48 9.45 48.71 40.72
CA SER A 48 10.71 47.99 40.54
C SER A 48 11.25 47.51 41.88
N GLU A 49 12.03 46.43 41.90
CA GLU A 49 13.46 46.52 42.24
C GLU A 49 14.22 45.23 41.88
N SER A 50 15.54 45.38 41.78
CA SER A 50 16.51 44.45 41.18
C SER A 50 17.13 43.49 42.19
N HIS A 51 17.63 42.32 41.73
CA HIS A 51 18.91 41.80 42.20
C HIS A 51 19.58 40.85 41.19
N GLN A 52 20.82 41.17 40.82
CA GLN A 52 21.89 40.22 40.47
C GLN A 52 22.49 39.68 41.80
N ASP A 53 23.28 38.59 41.91
CA ASP A 53 24.16 37.93 40.93
C ASP A 53 24.45 36.43 41.37
N PRO A 54 25.52 35.68 40.96
CA PRO A 54 25.41 34.27 40.51
C PRO A 54 26.02 33.20 41.46
N ILE A 55 26.12 31.91 41.04
CA ILE A 55 27.22 30.95 41.39
C ILE A 55 27.15 29.62 40.57
N GLU A 56 28.30 28.91 40.58
CA GLU A 56 28.81 27.82 39.72
C GLU A 56 28.14 26.41 39.76
N PRO A 57 28.46 25.52 38.78
CA PRO A 57 28.08 24.10 38.77
C PRO A 57 29.04 23.21 39.59
N ILE A 58 28.52 22.17 40.24
CA ILE A 58 29.29 21.22 41.06
C ILE A 58 29.33 19.82 40.41
N ARG A 59 30.55 19.27 40.28
CA ARG A 59 30.82 17.86 39.91
C ARG A 59 30.46 16.89 41.04
N ARG A 60 30.19 15.63 40.70
CA ARG A 60 30.79 14.48 41.42
C ARG A 60 30.91 13.23 40.53
N GLU A 61 31.79 12.33 40.95
CA GLU A 61 32.46 11.31 40.15
C GLU A 61 31.79 9.93 40.22
N PRO A 62 32.10 9.00 39.30
CA PRO A 62 31.64 7.61 39.32
C PRO A 62 32.64 6.68 40.06
N ASP A 63 32.15 5.53 40.54
CA ASP A 63 33.00 4.40 40.96
C ASP A 63 32.54 3.07 40.31
N THR A 64 33.49 2.45 39.60
CA THR A 64 33.58 1.04 39.13
C THR A 64 33.95 0.08 40.30
N PRO A 65 34.35 -1.21 40.14
CA PRO A 65 34.52 -2.13 38.98
C PRO A 65 33.75 -3.47 39.20
N THR A 66 33.97 -4.65 38.57
CA THR A 66 34.93 -5.24 37.58
C THR A 66 34.16 -6.37 36.81
N THR A 67 34.62 -7.06 35.76
CA THR A 67 35.84 -7.90 35.62
C THR A 67 36.21 -8.15 34.14
N GLU A 68 37.52 -8.16 33.90
CA GLU A 68 38.32 -8.47 32.69
C GLU A 68 38.21 -9.93 32.15
N PRO A 69 38.99 -10.38 31.11
CA PRO A 69 39.86 -9.66 30.15
C PRO A 69 39.76 -10.04 28.64
N GLN A 70 40.03 -9.04 27.80
CA GLN A 70 41.01 -8.98 26.68
C GLN A 70 41.11 -10.06 25.57
N LEU A 71 40.87 -9.59 24.34
CA LEU A 71 41.48 -10.05 23.08
C LEU A 71 43.00 -9.77 23.01
N ALA A 72 43.75 -10.61 22.28
CA ALA A 72 44.74 -10.26 21.23
C ALA A 72 45.67 -11.45 20.91
N ALA A 73 46.20 -11.67 19.69
CA ALA A 73 45.85 -11.21 18.34
C ALA A 73 46.72 -11.98 17.30
N ARG A 74 46.44 -11.75 16.00
CA ARG A 74 47.39 -11.73 14.85
C ARG A 74 47.82 -13.02 14.10
N GLU A 75 47.58 -12.93 12.80
CA GLU A 75 48.51 -13.10 11.65
C GLU A 75 48.93 -14.51 11.15
N ASP A 76 48.41 -14.78 9.94
CA ASP A 76 49.15 -15.15 8.72
C ASP A 76 49.55 -16.60 8.34
N ALA A 77 49.30 -16.84 7.04
CA ALA A 77 50.10 -17.56 6.04
C ALA A 77 49.86 -19.06 5.72
N ASP A 78 49.45 -19.23 4.45
CA ASP A 78 49.97 -20.16 3.43
C ASP A 78 49.63 -21.67 3.37
N ARG A 79 48.89 -22.00 2.28
CA ARG A 79 49.23 -22.96 1.20
C ARG A 79 49.83 -24.34 1.56
N HIS A 80 49.15 -25.43 1.19
CA HIS A 80 49.45 -26.15 -0.08
C HIS A 80 48.57 -27.40 -0.37
N THR A 81 47.92 -27.34 -1.55
CA THR A 81 47.69 -28.40 -2.56
C THR A 81 48.35 -29.80 -2.42
N VAL A 82 47.62 -30.90 -2.77
CA VAL A 82 47.84 -31.83 -3.94
C VAL A 82 47.17 -33.24 -3.81
N ALA A 83 46.35 -33.60 -4.83
CA ALA A 83 46.04 -34.89 -5.52
C ALA A 83 45.86 -36.29 -4.84
N VAL A 84 44.66 -36.88 -5.06
CA VAL A 84 44.29 -38.07 -5.89
C VAL A 84 45.36 -39.15 -6.23
N PRO A 85 45.06 -40.46 -5.99
CA PRO A 85 44.81 -41.45 -7.08
C PRO A 85 43.56 -42.35 -6.80
N GLN A 86 42.64 -42.66 -7.73
CA GLN A 86 42.66 -43.44 -9.00
C GLN A 86 42.86 -44.97 -8.88
N ARG A 87 41.78 -45.72 -9.21
CA ARG A 87 41.64 -47.06 -9.87
C ARG A 87 41.53 -48.38 -9.08
N SER A 88 40.36 -49.03 -9.29
CA SER A 88 40.06 -50.43 -9.70
C SER A 88 41.04 -51.58 -9.36
N ALA A 89 40.60 -52.79 -8.99
CA ALA A 89 39.80 -53.70 -9.82
C ALA A 89 39.47 -55.05 -9.11
N PHE A 90 38.65 -55.91 -9.76
CA PHE A 90 38.47 -57.38 -9.54
C PHE A 90 37.81 -57.81 -8.20
N ASP A 91 37.12 -58.95 -8.06
CA ASP A 91 36.56 -59.91 -9.04
C ASP A 91 35.41 -60.70 -8.36
N LEU A 92 34.46 -61.24 -9.14
CA LEU A 92 33.51 -62.27 -8.68
C LEU A 92 33.98 -63.67 -9.09
N PRO A 93 33.91 -64.68 -8.21
CA PRO A 93 33.83 -66.08 -8.62
C PRO A 93 32.45 -66.67 -8.30
N ALA A 94 31.86 -67.34 -9.29
CA ALA A 94 30.60 -68.06 -9.14
C ALA A 94 30.82 -69.55 -8.82
N GLY A 95 29.93 -70.14 -8.02
CA GLY A 95 29.62 -71.57 -8.09
C GLY A 95 29.61 -72.37 -6.78
N ALA A 96 28.40 -72.61 -6.25
CA ALA A 96 28.06 -73.84 -5.54
C ALA A 96 26.53 -74.06 -5.60
N ARG A 97 26.11 -75.31 -5.84
CA ARG A 97 24.72 -75.78 -5.75
C ARG A 97 24.69 -76.91 -4.72
N GLU A 98 23.56 -77.09 -4.04
CA GLU A 98 23.27 -78.16 -3.04
C GLU A 98 24.03 -77.97 -1.71
N SER A 99 23.37 -77.78 -0.55
CA SER A 99 22.34 -78.63 0.06
C SER A 99 21.37 -77.85 0.99
N ARG A 100 20.23 -78.45 1.33
CA ARG A 100 19.32 -77.95 2.39
C ARG A 100 19.78 -78.42 3.76
N ASP A 101 19.99 -77.48 4.67
CA ASP A 101 19.75 -77.64 6.11
C ASP A 101 18.82 -76.50 6.54
N GLU A 102 17.87 -76.79 7.44
CA GLU A 102 16.94 -75.79 7.98
C GLU A 102 17.67 -74.92 9.02
N ALA A 103 18.30 -73.84 8.56
CA ALA A 103 18.75 -72.77 9.43
C ALA A 103 17.57 -71.88 9.82
N THR A 104 17.36 -71.65 11.11
CA THR A 104 16.41 -70.65 11.61
C THR A 104 16.77 -69.28 11.03
N PRO A 105 15.81 -68.51 10.48
CA PRO A 105 16.11 -67.18 9.94
C PRO A 105 16.64 -66.25 11.05
N HIS A 106 17.69 -65.49 10.73
CA HIS A 106 18.31 -64.54 11.65
C HIS A 106 17.47 -63.27 11.74
N ILE A 107 16.99 -62.96 12.95
CA ILE A 107 16.24 -61.72 13.22
C ILE A 107 17.26 -60.60 13.44
N PRO A 108 17.30 -59.55 12.59
CA PRO A 108 18.32 -58.52 12.69
C PRO A 108 18.04 -57.58 13.87
N ASN A 109 19.09 -57.19 14.58
CA ASN A 109 19.00 -56.19 15.64
C ASN A 109 19.10 -54.74 15.09
N LEU A 110 18.82 -53.75 15.94
CA LEU A 110 18.81 -52.33 15.55
C LEU A 110 20.10 -51.86 14.86
N ASP A 111 21.28 -52.32 15.30
CA ASP A 111 22.55 -51.92 14.71
C ASP A 111 22.80 -52.60 13.36
N GLU A 112 22.32 -53.83 13.16
CA GLU A 112 22.34 -54.53 11.87
C GLU A 112 21.39 -53.87 10.85
N ILE A 113 20.20 -53.43 11.29
CA ILE A 113 19.25 -52.67 10.46
C ILE A 113 19.85 -51.31 10.05
N ARG A 114 20.46 -50.59 11.01
CA ARG A 114 21.20 -49.34 10.72
C ARG A 114 22.35 -49.58 9.74
N GLN A 115 23.12 -50.66 9.91
CA GLN A 115 24.23 -51.00 9.03
C GLN A 115 23.75 -51.37 7.61
N TYR A 116 22.59 -52.02 7.47
CA TYR A 116 21.96 -52.27 6.18
C TYR A 116 21.55 -50.94 5.51
N LEU A 117 20.87 -50.05 6.22
CA LEU A 117 20.47 -48.74 5.70
C LEU A 117 21.68 -47.89 5.26
N ASP A 118 22.75 -47.88 6.06
CA ASP A 118 24.02 -47.22 5.72
C ASP A 118 24.69 -47.82 4.47
N GLN A 119 24.49 -49.12 4.18
CA GLN A 119 24.93 -49.75 2.95
C GLN A 119 24.00 -49.45 1.76
N TYR A 120 22.68 -49.47 1.96
CA TYR A 120 21.67 -49.17 0.94
C TYR A 120 21.74 -47.71 0.46
N GLN A 121 22.17 -46.80 1.34
CA GLN A 121 22.40 -45.39 1.04
C GLN A 121 23.82 -45.09 0.47
N LYS A 122 24.71 -46.09 0.38
CA LYS A 122 26.14 -45.87 0.13
C LYS A 122 26.43 -45.58 -1.35
N GLY A 123 26.71 -44.32 -1.64
CA GLY A 123 27.01 -43.85 -3.01
C GLY A 123 25.84 -43.15 -3.70
N LEU A 124 24.71 -42.98 -3.01
CA LEU A 124 23.62 -42.09 -3.41
C LEU A 124 23.94 -40.64 -3.00
N ASP A 125 23.44 -39.67 -3.77
CA ASP A 125 23.52 -38.26 -3.37
C ASP A 125 22.43 -37.89 -2.35
N LEU A 126 22.44 -36.64 -1.86
CA LEU A 126 21.51 -36.21 -0.81
C LEU A 126 20.04 -36.22 -1.27
N ALA A 127 19.76 -35.94 -2.54
CA ALA A 127 18.40 -35.95 -3.09
C ALA A 127 17.90 -37.39 -3.26
N ASP A 128 18.74 -38.29 -3.79
CA ASP A 128 18.40 -39.72 -3.91
C ASP A 128 18.21 -40.39 -2.54
N ARG A 129 19.01 -40.02 -1.52
CA ARG A 129 18.84 -40.50 -0.15
C ARG A 129 17.50 -40.06 0.47
N ILE A 130 17.10 -38.81 0.25
CA ILE A 130 15.82 -38.29 0.75
C ILE A 130 14.63 -38.92 0.01
N ALA A 131 14.72 -39.08 -1.32
CA ALA A 131 13.68 -39.76 -2.10
C ALA A 131 13.45 -41.20 -1.61
N ARG A 132 14.53 -41.97 -1.43
CA ARG A 132 14.43 -43.37 -0.98
C ARG A 132 14.07 -43.58 0.48
N LEU A 133 14.21 -42.56 1.34
CA LEU A 133 13.70 -42.59 2.72
C LEU A 133 12.16 -42.57 2.78
N SER A 134 11.48 -42.31 1.66
CA SER A 134 10.02 -42.36 1.53
C SER A 134 9.50 -43.55 0.71
N GLU A 135 10.39 -44.36 0.13
CA GLU A 135 10.02 -45.65 -0.47
C GLU A 135 9.85 -46.70 0.65
N PRO A 136 8.90 -47.66 0.54
CA PRO A 136 8.81 -48.75 1.50
C PRO A 136 10.10 -49.57 1.50
N ILE A 137 10.70 -49.75 2.68
CA ILE A 137 11.77 -50.73 2.86
C ILE A 137 11.18 -52.10 2.52
N ASP A 138 11.77 -52.80 1.55
CA ASP A 138 11.40 -54.18 1.27
C ASP A 138 11.94 -55.06 2.40
N MET A 139 11.09 -55.31 3.40
CA MET A 139 11.47 -56.06 4.59
C MET A 139 11.81 -57.53 4.28
N ASP A 140 11.30 -58.07 3.17
CA ASP A 140 11.67 -59.39 2.67
C ASP A 140 13.11 -59.40 2.08
N GLU A 141 13.65 -58.24 1.63
CA GLU A 141 15.10 -58.10 1.32
C GLU A 141 15.95 -57.92 2.59
N LEU A 142 15.43 -57.20 3.61
CA LEU A 142 16.15 -56.90 4.84
C LEU A 142 16.38 -58.16 5.70
N ALA A 143 15.36 -59.00 5.84
CA ALA A 143 15.38 -60.20 6.68
C ALA A 143 14.57 -61.35 6.08
N PRO A 144 15.07 -62.01 5.01
CA PRO A 144 14.31 -63.05 4.29
C PRO A 144 13.82 -64.18 5.21
N GLY A 145 12.49 -64.28 5.37
CA GLY A 145 11.84 -65.30 6.20
C GLY A 145 11.65 -64.92 7.67
N VAL A 146 11.92 -63.67 8.06
CA VAL A 146 11.51 -63.09 9.35
C VAL A 146 10.21 -62.32 9.14
N SER A 147 9.21 -62.52 9.99
CA SER A 147 7.96 -61.75 9.89
C SER A 147 8.12 -60.32 10.40
N HIS A 148 7.31 -59.40 9.87
CA HIS A 148 7.23 -58.01 10.35
C HIS A 148 6.98 -57.93 11.87
N GLU A 149 6.16 -58.84 12.42
CA GLU A 149 5.93 -59.03 13.86
C GLU A 149 7.22 -59.33 14.63
N GLN A 150 8.03 -60.29 14.16
CA GLN A 150 9.30 -60.67 14.81
C GLN A 150 10.32 -59.53 14.77
N LEU A 151 10.35 -58.78 13.65
CA LEU A 151 11.20 -57.61 13.49
C LEU A 151 10.77 -56.45 14.41
N ALA A 152 9.47 -56.18 14.49
CA ALA A 152 8.91 -55.18 15.38
C ALA A 152 9.19 -55.51 16.85
N GLN A 153 8.96 -56.76 17.28
CA GLN A 153 9.31 -57.18 18.65
C GLN A 153 10.82 -57.05 18.92
N SER A 154 11.69 -57.40 17.97
CA SER A 154 13.15 -57.20 18.12
C SER A 154 13.57 -55.73 18.23
N LEU A 155 12.81 -54.81 17.62
CA LEU A 155 13.00 -53.36 17.75
C LEU A 155 12.53 -52.85 19.12
N LEU A 156 11.38 -53.33 19.62
CA LEU A 156 10.90 -53.03 20.97
C LEU A 156 11.89 -53.54 22.04
N ASP A 157 12.37 -54.78 21.89
CA ASP A 157 13.37 -55.42 22.76
C ASP A 157 14.74 -54.69 22.73
N SER A 158 15.00 -53.87 21.71
CA SER A 158 16.21 -53.03 21.58
C SER A 158 16.14 -51.73 22.42
N GLY A 159 15.05 -51.49 23.15
CA GLY A 159 14.85 -50.30 23.99
C GLY A 159 14.52 -49.04 23.20
N GLN A 160 14.56 -47.86 23.86
CA GLN A 160 13.98 -46.62 23.32
C GLN A 160 14.39 -46.29 21.88
N GLN A 161 15.66 -46.47 21.50
CA GLN A 161 16.10 -46.18 20.13
C GLN A 161 15.49 -47.10 19.06
N GLY A 162 15.12 -48.33 19.43
CA GLY A 162 14.40 -49.25 18.56
C GLY A 162 12.90 -48.96 18.53
N ILE A 163 12.34 -48.52 19.67
CA ILE A 163 10.96 -48.03 19.78
C ILE A 163 10.76 -46.77 18.91
N ASP A 164 11.65 -45.79 19.00
CA ASP A 164 11.64 -44.55 18.18
C ASP A 164 11.78 -44.87 16.68
N PHE A 165 12.58 -45.89 16.33
CA PHE A 165 12.76 -46.34 14.95
C PHE A 165 11.52 -47.06 14.41
N LEU A 166 10.90 -47.93 15.21
CA LEU A 166 9.66 -48.63 14.88
C LEU A 166 8.49 -47.66 14.73
N SER A 167 8.33 -46.70 15.64
CA SER A 167 7.24 -45.71 15.61
C SER A 167 7.38 -44.72 14.44
N GLY A 168 8.60 -44.26 14.16
CA GLY A 168 8.90 -43.46 12.96
C GLY A 168 8.65 -44.23 11.65
N GLY A 169 9.02 -45.52 11.61
CA GLY A 169 8.90 -46.38 10.43
C GLY A 169 7.60 -47.19 10.31
N ILE A 170 6.61 -46.99 11.20
CA ILE A 170 5.46 -47.89 11.38
C ILE A 170 4.63 -48.12 10.10
N ALA A 171 4.59 -47.14 9.20
CA ALA A 171 3.90 -47.23 7.91
C ALA A 171 4.50 -48.26 6.92
N HIS A 172 5.70 -48.78 7.20
CA HIS A 172 6.37 -49.81 6.41
C HIS A 172 6.18 -51.23 6.97
N PHE A 173 5.50 -51.36 8.11
CA PHE A 173 5.15 -52.66 8.68
C PHE A 173 3.77 -53.11 8.21
N ARG A 174 3.49 -54.42 8.33
CA ARG A 174 2.23 -55.09 7.98
C ARG A 174 2.01 -56.26 8.92
N ASP A 175 0.76 -56.70 9.03
CA ASP A 175 0.36 -57.87 9.81
C ASP A 175 0.87 -57.85 11.27
N LEU A 176 1.08 -56.65 11.84
CA LEU A 176 1.50 -56.49 13.23
C LEU A 176 0.35 -56.81 14.19
N SER A 177 0.67 -57.53 15.26
CA SER A 177 -0.32 -57.92 16.26
C SER A 177 -0.78 -56.72 17.11
N PRO A 178 -1.98 -56.80 17.74
CA PRO A 178 -2.42 -55.81 18.71
C PRO A 178 -1.46 -55.64 19.90
N GLN A 179 -0.62 -56.64 20.19
CA GLN A 179 0.39 -56.57 21.26
C GLN A 179 1.55 -55.63 20.91
N ILE A 180 1.89 -55.45 19.63
CA ILE A 180 2.89 -54.46 19.18
C ILE A 180 2.31 -53.04 19.31
N ALA A 181 1.05 -52.85 18.93
CA ALA A 181 0.35 -51.58 19.07
C ALA A 181 0.26 -51.14 20.55
N GLU A 182 -0.14 -52.05 21.45
CA GLU A 182 -0.23 -51.79 22.89
C GLU A 182 1.15 -51.45 23.49
N GLN A 183 2.22 -52.12 23.08
CA GLN A 183 3.59 -51.77 23.53
C GLN A 183 3.98 -50.36 23.07
N LEU A 184 3.78 -50.01 21.80
CA LEU A 184 4.01 -48.65 21.30
C LEU A 184 3.17 -47.60 22.05
N TYR A 185 1.90 -47.91 22.30
CA TYR A 185 0.98 -47.05 23.04
C TYR A 185 1.47 -46.80 24.48
N GLN A 186 1.86 -47.85 25.21
CA GLN A 186 2.42 -47.77 26.56
C GLN A 186 3.73 -46.97 26.63
N HIS A 187 4.52 -46.96 25.55
CA HIS A 187 5.71 -46.12 25.42
C HIS A 187 5.41 -44.67 25.00
N GLY A 188 4.15 -44.28 24.83
CA GLY A 188 3.71 -42.92 24.52
C GLY A 188 3.49 -42.64 23.04
N HIS A 189 3.78 -43.60 22.15
CA HIS A 189 3.72 -43.47 20.69
C HIS A 189 2.30 -43.62 20.11
N SER A 190 1.28 -43.17 20.85
CA SER A 190 -0.13 -43.23 20.41
C SER A 190 -0.42 -42.52 19.07
N PRO A 191 0.21 -41.38 18.69
CA PRO A 191 0.05 -40.80 17.36
C PRO A 191 0.63 -41.67 16.23
N ASP A 192 1.66 -42.47 16.55
CA ASP A 192 2.31 -43.39 15.62
C ASP A 192 1.49 -44.68 15.46
N VAL A 193 0.81 -45.16 16.51
CA VAL A 193 -0.19 -46.24 16.41
C VAL A 193 -1.35 -45.82 15.50
N LEU A 194 -1.87 -44.60 15.64
CA LEU A 194 -2.89 -44.06 14.72
C LEU A 194 -2.36 -43.96 13.28
N ARG A 195 -1.10 -43.53 13.09
CA ARG A 195 -0.44 -43.54 11.77
C ARG A 195 -0.37 -44.96 11.18
N GLY A 196 0.01 -45.96 11.97
CA GLY A 196 0.02 -47.37 11.57
C GLY A 196 -1.37 -47.86 11.14
N CYS A 197 -2.42 -47.44 11.85
CA CYS A 197 -3.81 -47.74 11.51
C CYS A 197 -4.28 -47.09 10.20
N ARG A 198 -3.73 -45.93 9.81
CA ARG A 198 -3.97 -45.26 8.52
C ARG A 198 -3.31 -46.01 7.35
N PHE A 199 -2.12 -46.55 7.56
CA PHE A 199 -1.35 -47.25 6.52
C PHE A 199 -1.54 -48.77 6.47
N GLY A 200 -2.36 -49.35 7.36
CA GLY A 200 -2.66 -50.79 7.38
C GLY A 200 -1.51 -51.64 7.95
N ALA A 201 -0.83 -51.13 8.97
CA ALA A 201 0.32 -51.82 9.58
C ALA A 201 -0.07 -53.01 10.49
N PHE A 202 -1.29 -52.99 11.04
CA PHE A 202 -1.78 -54.00 11.98
C PHE A 202 -2.67 -55.04 11.29
N ASP A 203 -2.78 -56.23 11.90
CA ASP A 203 -3.59 -57.33 11.40
C ASP A 203 -5.11 -57.11 11.53
N ASP A 204 -5.90 -58.00 10.93
CA ASP A 204 -7.37 -57.99 10.98
C ASP A 204 -7.96 -58.15 12.40
N ASN A 205 -7.14 -58.48 13.41
CA ASN A 205 -7.57 -58.61 14.81
C ASN A 205 -7.42 -57.29 15.59
N PHE A 206 -6.90 -56.22 14.98
CA PHE A 206 -6.72 -54.93 15.64
C PHE A 206 -8.04 -54.18 15.86
N ASP A 207 -8.46 -54.08 17.13
CA ASP A 207 -9.70 -53.41 17.51
C ASP A 207 -9.51 -51.87 17.58
N LYS A 208 -9.93 -51.19 16.51
CA LYS A 208 -9.94 -49.72 16.44
C LYS A 208 -10.91 -49.08 17.46
N GLN A 209 -11.99 -49.76 17.86
CA GLN A 209 -12.88 -49.23 18.91
C GLN A 209 -12.15 -49.24 20.26
N GLN A 210 -11.46 -50.33 20.59
CA GLN A 210 -10.66 -50.41 21.81
C GLN A 210 -9.59 -49.29 21.87
N LEU A 211 -8.90 -49.01 20.76
CA LEU A 211 -7.95 -47.89 20.69
C LEU A 211 -8.61 -46.53 20.92
N ALA A 212 -9.79 -46.28 20.32
CA ALA A 212 -10.52 -45.03 20.51
C ALA A 212 -10.97 -44.85 21.97
N ASP A 213 -11.50 -45.91 22.59
CA ASP A 213 -11.93 -45.92 23.99
C ASP A 213 -10.73 -45.67 24.94
N GLN A 214 -9.59 -46.30 24.69
CA GLN A 214 -8.34 -46.14 25.45
C GLN A 214 -7.79 -44.70 25.36
N LEU A 215 -7.77 -44.11 24.15
CA LEU A 215 -7.41 -42.70 23.93
C LEU A 215 -8.35 -41.74 24.71
N ILE A 216 -9.64 -42.05 24.78
CA ILE A 216 -10.64 -41.28 25.53
C ILE A 216 -10.42 -41.39 27.06
N GLU A 217 -10.09 -42.57 27.58
CA GLU A 217 -9.81 -42.78 29.01
C GLU A 217 -8.51 -42.07 29.45
N ASP A 218 -7.47 -42.13 28.63
CA ASP A 218 -6.18 -41.46 28.87
C ASP A 218 -6.19 -39.94 28.62
N GLY A 219 -7.31 -39.39 28.15
CA GLY A 219 -7.48 -37.96 27.87
C GLY A 219 -6.70 -37.47 26.64
N ARG A 220 -6.42 -38.36 25.67
CA ARG A 220 -5.69 -38.08 24.42
C ARG A 220 -6.65 -37.60 23.32
N TYR A 221 -7.53 -36.67 23.65
CA TYR A 221 -8.62 -36.22 22.78
C TYR A 221 -8.11 -35.59 21.46
N THR A 222 -7.08 -34.75 21.51
CA THR A 222 -6.46 -34.14 20.31
C THR A 222 -5.95 -35.20 19.34
N ASN A 223 -5.22 -36.22 19.80
CA ASN A 223 -4.73 -37.32 18.96
C ASN A 223 -5.88 -38.03 18.21
N LEU A 224 -7.02 -38.21 18.87
CA LEU A 224 -8.19 -38.88 18.32
C LEU A 224 -8.95 -38.00 17.30
N LEU A 225 -9.02 -36.69 17.54
CA LEU A 225 -9.68 -35.73 16.64
C LEU A 225 -8.86 -35.43 15.37
N ASP A 226 -7.54 -35.23 15.51
CA ASP A 226 -6.60 -34.94 14.41
C ASP A 226 -6.45 -36.10 13.41
N GLN A 227 -6.74 -37.33 13.83
CA GLN A 227 -6.70 -38.54 13.00
C GLN A 227 -8.05 -39.26 12.95
N ALA A 228 -9.15 -38.52 13.01
CA ALA A 228 -10.50 -39.07 12.97
C ALA A 228 -10.81 -39.88 11.68
N ASP A 229 -10.10 -39.64 10.59
CA ASP A 229 -10.18 -40.37 9.31
C ASP A 229 -9.70 -41.83 9.40
N VAL A 230 -8.93 -42.18 10.45
CA VAL A 230 -8.49 -43.55 10.74
C VAL A 230 -9.66 -44.47 11.12
N PHE A 231 -10.75 -43.86 11.60
CA PHE A 231 -11.94 -44.54 12.10
C PHE A 231 -13.09 -44.43 11.08
N PRO A 232 -13.98 -45.44 10.98
CA PRO A 232 -15.21 -45.32 10.21
C PRO A 232 -16.07 -44.14 10.69
N PRO A 233 -16.82 -43.44 9.80
CA PRO A 233 -17.56 -42.23 10.16
C PRO A 233 -18.57 -42.39 11.31
N ASP A 234 -19.09 -43.60 11.53
CA ASP A 234 -20.07 -43.91 12.58
C ASP A 234 -19.43 -44.50 13.86
N MET A 235 -18.10 -44.67 13.91
CA MET A 235 -17.39 -45.29 15.04
C MET A 235 -17.08 -44.30 16.18
N ILE A 236 -16.80 -43.04 15.84
CA ILE A 236 -16.48 -41.99 16.81
C ILE A 236 -17.38 -40.77 16.63
N ASP A 237 -17.99 -40.32 17.72
CA ASP A 237 -18.75 -39.06 17.75
C ASP A 237 -17.80 -37.93 18.16
N LYS A 238 -17.39 -37.12 17.16
CA LYS A 238 -16.49 -35.97 17.36
C LYS A 238 -17.04 -34.99 18.40
N GLN A 239 -18.36 -34.76 18.43
CA GLN A 239 -18.96 -33.82 19.36
C GLN A 239 -18.91 -34.38 20.79
N ALA A 240 -19.25 -35.66 20.98
CA ALA A 240 -19.16 -36.32 22.28
C ALA A 240 -17.71 -36.37 22.81
N ILE A 241 -16.72 -36.54 21.92
CA ILE A 241 -15.28 -36.45 22.28
C ILE A 241 -14.91 -35.06 22.77
N ILE A 242 -15.33 -34.00 22.05
CA ILE A 242 -15.03 -32.62 22.45
C ILE A 242 -15.73 -32.26 23.77
N ASP A 243 -17.01 -32.62 23.93
CA ASP A 243 -17.72 -32.39 25.19
C ASP A 243 -17.05 -33.09 26.37
N ARG A 244 -16.57 -34.33 26.18
CA ARG A 244 -15.81 -35.06 27.20
C ARG A 244 -14.44 -34.44 27.50
N ALA A 245 -13.78 -33.85 26.51
CA ALA A 245 -12.53 -33.11 26.70
C ALA A 245 -12.73 -31.80 27.48
N PHE A 246 -13.88 -31.12 27.29
CA PHE A 246 -14.26 -29.97 28.10
C PHE A 246 -14.47 -30.35 29.58
N ASP A 247 -15.17 -31.46 29.82
CA ASP A 247 -15.45 -32.00 31.16
C ASP A 247 -14.22 -32.56 31.88
N ASP A 248 -13.17 -32.98 31.15
CA ASP A 248 -11.93 -33.50 31.71
C ASP A 248 -11.01 -32.37 32.20
N GLN A 249 -10.89 -32.23 33.53
CA GLN A 249 -10.03 -31.24 34.18
C GLN A 249 -8.52 -31.43 33.89
N ARG A 250 -8.10 -32.55 33.28
CA ARG A 250 -6.70 -32.79 32.88
C ARG A 250 -6.31 -32.03 31.62
N THR A 251 -7.25 -31.78 30.71
CA THR A 251 -7.00 -31.14 29.41
C THR A 251 -6.74 -29.63 29.63
N PRO A 252 -5.63 -29.03 29.17
CA PRO A 252 -5.40 -27.59 29.30
C PRO A 252 -6.37 -26.77 28.44
N THR A 253 -6.79 -25.58 28.90
CA THR A 253 -7.65 -24.69 28.11
C THR A 253 -6.99 -24.24 26.80
N GLN A 254 -5.66 -24.14 26.76
CA GLN A 254 -4.90 -23.93 25.53
C GLN A 254 -5.06 -25.07 24.51
N GLU A 255 -5.24 -26.32 24.96
CA GLU A 255 -5.52 -27.47 24.09
C GLU A 255 -6.95 -27.39 23.53
N LEU A 256 -7.93 -27.08 24.39
CA LEU A 256 -9.34 -26.94 23.98
C LEU A 256 -9.56 -25.86 22.92
N ILE A 257 -8.75 -24.79 22.90
CA ILE A 257 -8.83 -23.72 21.88
C ILE A 257 -8.60 -24.26 20.46
N TYR A 258 -7.79 -25.30 20.27
CA TYR A 258 -7.60 -25.91 18.93
C TYR A 258 -8.87 -26.57 18.40
N TYR A 259 -9.80 -27.00 19.26
CA TYR A 259 -11.07 -27.61 18.83
C TYR A 259 -12.04 -26.62 18.15
N LYS A 260 -11.71 -25.33 18.10
CA LYS A 260 -12.38 -24.32 17.27
C LYS A 260 -12.57 -24.78 15.81
N HIS A 261 -11.62 -25.57 15.27
CA HIS A 261 -11.66 -26.06 13.89
C HIS A 261 -12.77 -27.10 13.65
N HIS A 262 -13.33 -27.67 14.71
CA HIS A 262 -14.45 -28.62 14.66
C HIS A 262 -15.80 -27.96 14.98
N MET A 263 -15.82 -26.67 15.32
CA MET A 263 -17.03 -25.92 15.71
C MET A 263 -17.62 -25.13 14.53
N PRO A 264 -18.93 -25.21 14.27
CA PRO A 264 -19.61 -24.31 13.34
C PRO A 264 -19.44 -22.84 13.76
N GLU A 265 -19.38 -21.93 12.79
CA GLU A 265 -19.21 -20.49 13.04
C GLU A 265 -20.30 -19.91 13.96
N VAL A 266 -21.54 -20.42 13.83
CA VAL A 266 -22.69 -20.03 14.66
C VAL A 266 -22.55 -20.37 16.14
N ASP A 267 -21.73 -21.37 16.47
CA ASP A 267 -21.55 -21.90 17.82
C ASP A 267 -20.28 -21.33 18.51
N GLN A 268 -19.45 -20.56 17.79
CA GLN A 268 -18.18 -20.04 18.33
C GLN A 268 -18.36 -19.12 19.55
N ASN A 269 -19.44 -18.35 19.62
CA ASN A 269 -19.73 -17.52 20.79
C ASN A 269 -20.12 -18.36 22.03
N GLU A 270 -20.70 -19.54 21.85
CA GLU A 270 -20.99 -20.49 22.95
C GLU A 270 -19.72 -21.23 23.35
N PHE A 271 -18.91 -21.67 22.38
CA PHE A 271 -17.60 -22.27 22.59
C PHE A 271 -16.65 -21.35 23.39
N ILE A 272 -16.56 -20.06 23.05
CA ILE A 272 -15.76 -19.08 23.81
C ILE A 272 -16.25 -18.96 25.25
N LYS A 273 -17.58 -18.90 25.48
CA LYS A 273 -18.15 -18.85 26.84
C LYS A 273 -17.82 -20.12 27.63
N LYS A 274 -17.97 -21.30 27.01
CA LYS A 274 -17.63 -22.60 27.61
C LYS A 274 -16.14 -22.72 27.97
N LEU A 275 -15.23 -22.09 27.20
CA LEU A 275 -13.81 -21.98 27.55
C LEU A 275 -13.59 -21.04 28.75
N ILE A 276 -14.21 -19.86 28.77
CA ILE A 276 -14.05 -18.86 29.84
C ILE A 276 -14.62 -19.36 31.18
N ASP A 277 -15.81 -19.96 31.16
CA ASP A 277 -16.54 -20.42 32.36
C ASP A 277 -15.91 -21.66 33.05
N ARG A 278 -14.82 -22.21 32.47
CA ARG A 278 -14.20 -23.46 32.91
C ARG A 278 -13.45 -23.36 34.24
N ASP A 279 -12.64 -22.32 34.41
CA ASP A 279 -11.89 -22.01 35.63
C ASP A 279 -11.38 -20.56 35.65
N GLU A 280 -10.96 -20.06 36.82
CA GLU A 280 -10.50 -18.68 37.02
C GLU A 280 -9.30 -18.25 36.15
N SER A 281 -8.48 -19.20 35.67
CA SER A 281 -7.31 -18.92 34.83
C SER A 281 -7.62 -18.93 33.33
N SER A 282 -8.72 -19.58 32.92
CA SER A 282 -9.07 -19.78 31.52
C SER A 282 -9.40 -18.49 30.79
N ALA A 283 -10.00 -17.49 31.45
CA ALA A 283 -10.36 -16.22 30.83
C ALA A 283 -9.18 -15.48 30.16
N GLY A 284 -8.03 -15.40 30.85
CA GLY A 284 -6.82 -14.75 30.32
C GLY A 284 -6.18 -15.55 29.19
N ILE A 285 -6.22 -16.89 29.26
CA ILE A 285 -5.75 -17.77 28.18
C ILE A 285 -6.62 -17.55 26.93
N VAL A 286 -7.94 -17.49 27.08
CA VAL A 286 -8.86 -17.22 25.97
C VAL A 286 -8.59 -15.83 25.38
N ALA A 287 -8.50 -14.79 26.20
CA ALA A 287 -8.24 -13.42 25.75
C ALA A 287 -6.94 -13.29 24.92
N MET A 288 -5.84 -13.90 25.38
CA MET A 288 -4.57 -13.92 24.64
C MET A 288 -4.61 -14.71 23.32
N ASN A 289 -5.59 -15.60 23.15
CA ASN A 289 -5.73 -16.46 21.98
C ASN A 289 -6.99 -16.15 21.15
N LEU A 290 -7.77 -15.10 21.46
CA LEU A 290 -8.98 -14.74 20.69
C LEU A 290 -8.68 -14.53 19.20
N TRP A 291 -7.49 -14.03 18.86
CA TRP A 291 -7.01 -13.88 17.47
C TRP A 291 -6.97 -15.19 16.68
N GLN A 292 -6.88 -16.34 17.36
CA GLN A 292 -6.88 -17.65 16.72
C GLN A 292 -8.29 -18.12 16.33
N ILE A 293 -9.34 -17.56 16.93
CA ILE A 293 -10.74 -17.96 16.68
C ILE A 293 -11.24 -17.20 15.45
N SER A 294 -11.89 -17.89 14.52
CA SER A 294 -12.15 -17.35 13.17
C SER A 294 -13.31 -16.36 13.05
N SER A 295 -14.20 -16.26 14.04
CA SER A 295 -15.29 -15.27 14.05
C SER A 295 -14.77 -13.84 14.22
N ASN A 296 -15.26 -12.92 13.38
CA ASN A 296 -15.10 -11.47 13.54
C ASN A 296 -16.33 -10.81 14.19
N HIS A 297 -17.23 -11.62 14.74
CA HIS A 297 -18.53 -11.24 15.30
C HIS A 297 -18.68 -11.82 16.71
N ILE A 298 -17.83 -11.34 17.62
CA ILE A 298 -17.77 -11.79 19.02
C ILE A 298 -18.82 -11.03 19.84
N ASP A 299 -19.69 -11.74 20.54
CA ASP A 299 -20.79 -11.15 21.31
C ASP A 299 -20.28 -10.27 22.48
N SER A 300 -20.82 -9.05 22.64
CA SER A 300 -20.57 -8.14 23.78
C SER A 300 -20.57 -8.77 25.19
N SER A 301 -21.31 -9.85 25.40
CA SER A 301 -21.29 -10.62 26.63
C SER A 301 -19.92 -11.23 26.92
N ILE A 302 -19.17 -11.68 25.90
CA ILE A 302 -17.80 -12.21 26.05
C ILE A 302 -16.84 -11.11 26.48
N ALA A 303 -16.90 -9.92 25.86
CA ALA A 303 -16.12 -8.77 26.32
C ALA A 303 -16.42 -8.45 27.79
N SER A 304 -17.70 -8.50 28.18
CA SER A 304 -18.14 -8.29 29.55
C SER A 304 -17.57 -9.34 30.52
N TYR A 305 -17.53 -10.61 30.14
CA TYR A 305 -16.92 -11.68 30.94
C TYR A 305 -15.40 -11.51 31.10
N LEU A 306 -14.68 -11.24 30.01
CA LEU A 306 -13.23 -11.04 30.04
C LEU A 306 -12.84 -9.83 30.90
N ILE A 307 -13.59 -8.73 30.80
CA ILE A 307 -13.42 -7.55 31.64
C ILE A 307 -13.71 -7.86 33.12
N GLN A 308 -14.73 -8.67 33.43
CA GLN A 308 -15.02 -9.11 34.81
C GLN A 308 -13.93 -10.01 35.38
N ALA A 309 -13.29 -10.83 34.54
CA ALA A 309 -12.10 -11.61 34.89
C ALA A 309 -10.80 -10.77 34.99
N GLY A 310 -10.87 -9.46 34.71
CA GLY A 310 -9.75 -8.52 34.79
C GLY A 310 -8.97 -8.33 33.49
N ASP A 311 -9.30 -9.05 32.41
CA ASP A 311 -8.58 -8.97 31.13
C ASP A 311 -9.22 -7.97 30.15
N ILE A 312 -9.21 -6.69 30.57
CA ILE A 312 -9.55 -5.57 29.69
C ILE A 312 -8.49 -5.34 28.60
N MET A 313 -7.27 -5.81 28.80
CA MET A 313 -6.16 -5.71 27.84
C MET A 313 -6.45 -6.51 26.58
N GLY A 314 -6.86 -7.78 26.72
CA GLY A 314 -7.24 -8.63 25.58
C GLY A 314 -8.44 -8.10 24.81
N VAL A 315 -9.42 -7.50 25.50
CA VAL A 315 -10.57 -6.85 24.85
C VAL A 315 -10.16 -5.62 24.04
N LEU A 316 -9.28 -4.75 24.56
CA LEU A 316 -8.75 -3.60 23.82
C LEU A 316 -8.00 -4.02 22.55
N CYS A 317 -7.15 -5.04 22.65
CA CYS A 317 -6.35 -5.57 21.53
C CYS A 317 -7.17 -6.15 20.37
N GLN A 318 -8.48 -6.36 20.57
CA GLN A 318 -9.38 -7.03 19.61
C GLN A 318 -10.73 -6.27 19.51
N ILE A 319 -10.75 -4.97 19.84
CA ILE A 319 -11.99 -4.23 20.09
C ILE A 319 -12.89 -4.12 18.84
N ASP A 320 -12.31 -4.15 17.64
CA ASP A 320 -13.01 -4.13 16.36
C ASP A 320 -13.69 -5.45 15.97
N ARG A 321 -13.50 -6.53 16.77
CA ARG A 321 -14.12 -7.84 16.57
C ARG A 321 -15.32 -8.11 17.48
N PHE A 322 -15.65 -7.18 18.38
CA PHE A 322 -16.78 -7.32 19.28
C PHE A 322 -18.01 -6.56 18.79
N ASP A 323 -19.13 -7.27 18.63
CA ASP A 323 -20.41 -6.71 18.27
C ASP A 323 -21.18 -6.21 19.50
N GLY A 324 -21.76 -5.01 19.39
CA GLY A 324 -22.69 -4.47 20.39
C GLY A 324 -22.05 -3.95 21.69
N ILE A 325 -20.72 -3.86 21.77
CA ILE A 325 -20.02 -3.32 22.95
C ILE A 325 -20.15 -1.80 23.10
N ASP A 326 -20.20 -1.36 24.37
CA ASP A 326 -20.05 0.05 24.73
C ASP A 326 -18.57 0.43 24.72
N HIS A 327 -18.14 0.98 23.59
CA HIS A 327 -16.78 1.42 23.34
C HIS A 327 -16.32 2.52 24.31
N GLN A 328 -17.22 3.43 24.72
CA GLN A 328 -16.92 4.50 25.64
C GLN A 328 -16.64 3.93 27.04
N ALA A 329 -17.52 3.04 27.53
CA ALA A 329 -17.36 2.41 28.83
C ALA A 329 -16.06 1.58 28.93
N ILE A 330 -15.71 0.83 27.86
CA ILE A 330 -14.46 0.07 27.79
C ILE A 330 -13.24 0.99 27.85
N ALA A 331 -13.25 2.11 27.13
CA ALA A 331 -12.14 3.06 27.13
C ALA A 331 -11.98 3.77 28.49
N GLU A 332 -13.07 4.20 29.13
CA GLU A 332 -13.05 4.77 30.48
C GLU A 332 -12.52 3.77 31.52
N GLN A 333 -12.94 2.50 31.43
CA GLN A 333 -12.49 1.45 32.32
C GLN A 333 -11.01 1.10 32.08
N ALA A 334 -10.54 1.12 30.82
CA ALA A 334 -9.13 0.93 30.47
C ALA A 334 -8.24 2.01 31.09
N CYS A 335 -8.64 3.29 30.99
CA CYS A 335 -7.96 4.38 31.68
C CYS A 335 -7.96 4.19 33.20
N SER A 336 -9.09 3.78 33.78
CA SER A 336 -9.24 3.54 35.22
C SER A 336 -8.38 2.37 35.73
N ALA A 337 -8.13 1.37 34.87
CA ALA A 337 -7.26 0.24 35.15
C ALA A 337 -5.76 0.52 34.88
N GLY A 338 -5.40 1.73 34.44
CA GLY A 338 -4.01 2.14 34.17
C GLY A 338 -3.49 1.78 32.77
N TYR A 339 -4.36 1.33 31.85
CA TYR A 339 -3.98 0.93 30.49
C TYR A 339 -4.08 2.06 29.46
N THR A 340 -4.02 3.33 29.88
CA THR A 340 -4.14 4.50 29.02
C THR A 340 -3.17 4.49 27.82
N GLN A 341 -1.92 4.09 28.02
CA GLN A 341 -0.94 4.00 26.92
C GLN A 341 -1.32 2.95 25.87
N ARG A 342 -1.93 1.83 26.29
CA ARG A 342 -2.44 0.82 25.36
C ARG A 342 -3.63 1.37 24.58
N LEU A 343 -4.61 1.96 25.29
CA LEU A 343 -5.79 2.57 24.69
C LEU A 343 -5.39 3.57 23.59
N LEU A 344 -4.42 4.45 23.86
CA LEU A 344 -3.89 5.42 22.88
C LEU A 344 -3.37 4.77 21.59
N GLY A 345 -2.66 3.64 21.69
CA GLY A 345 -2.21 2.86 20.53
C GLY A 345 -3.37 2.20 19.77
N ASP A 346 -4.38 1.73 20.48
CA ASP A 346 -5.52 0.99 19.92
C ASP A 346 -6.69 1.88 19.46
N LEU A 347 -6.69 3.19 19.76
CA LEU A 347 -7.73 4.16 19.37
C LEU A 347 -8.14 4.06 17.88
N ILE A 348 -7.21 3.69 17.00
CA ILE A 348 -7.46 3.55 15.56
C ILE A 348 -8.51 2.50 15.20
N HIS A 349 -8.69 1.47 16.05
CA HIS A 349 -9.61 0.33 15.86
C HIS A 349 -11.07 0.66 16.25
N PHE A 350 -11.29 1.64 17.13
CA PHE A 350 -12.62 2.07 17.56
C PHE A 350 -13.50 2.52 16.36
N PRO A 351 -14.83 2.43 16.39
CA PRO A 351 -15.67 3.07 15.38
C PRO A 351 -15.56 4.60 15.40
N ASN A 352 -15.86 5.27 14.29
CA ASN A 352 -15.84 6.73 14.23
C ASN A 352 -17.02 7.31 15.06
N GLY A 353 -16.77 8.36 15.86
CA GLY A 353 -17.77 8.95 16.76
C GLY A 353 -18.25 8.04 17.91
N SER A 354 -17.55 6.96 18.23
CA SER A 354 -17.91 6.03 19.32
C SER A 354 -17.42 6.48 20.70
N LEU A 355 -16.51 7.44 20.75
CA LEU A 355 -15.92 8.00 21.97
C LEU A 355 -16.40 9.44 22.20
N ASN A 356 -16.44 9.90 23.44
CA ASN A 356 -16.85 11.26 23.78
C ASN A 356 -15.68 12.24 23.91
N VAL A 357 -15.99 13.54 23.89
CA VAL A 357 -15.02 14.62 24.04
C VAL A 357 -14.32 14.63 25.41
N ASP A 358 -15.02 14.26 26.48
CA ASP A 358 -14.46 14.31 27.84
C ASP A 358 -13.32 13.30 28.02
N LEU A 359 -13.44 12.10 27.43
CA LEU A 359 -12.35 11.12 27.33
C LEU A 359 -11.20 11.66 26.48
N ALA A 360 -11.48 12.31 25.36
CA ALA A 360 -10.43 12.92 24.52
C ALA A 360 -9.62 13.96 25.32
N GLU A 361 -10.28 14.81 26.11
CA GLU A 361 -9.63 15.80 26.98
C GLU A 361 -8.80 15.14 28.08
N GLN A 362 -9.29 14.04 28.68
CA GLN A 362 -8.53 13.24 29.64
C GLN A 362 -7.27 12.64 28.99
N LEU A 363 -7.36 12.14 27.76
CA LEU A 363 -6.23 11.58 27.01
C LEU A 363 -5.21 12.67 26.63
N LEU A 364 -5.67 13.84 26.17
CA LEU A 364 -4.80 14.99 25.87
C LEU A 364 -3.99 15.47 27.09
N ALA A 365 -4.52 15.30 28.30
CA ALA A 365 -3.83 15.65 29.55
C ALA A 365 -2.63 14.72 29.86
N THR A 366 -2.42 13.64 29.10
CA THR A 366 -1.32 12.68 29.29
C THR A 366 -0.10 12.91 28.38
N GLU A 367 0.01 14.09 27.75
CA GLU A 367 1.06 14.47 26.77
C GLU A 367 1.03 13.70 25.43
N HIS A 368 0.16 12.71 25.28
CA HIS A 368 -0.07 11.92 24.04
C HIS A 368 -1.00 12.62 23.03
N GLY A 369 -0.68 13.86 22.67
CA GLY A 369 -1.49 14.64 21.73
C GLY A 369 -1.46 14.11 20.28
N TYR A 370 -0.41 13.39 19.90
CA TYR A 370 -0.25 12.85 18.54
C TYR A 370 -1.32 11.78 18.23
N GLU A 371 -1.46 10.82 19.14
CA GLU A 371 -2.38 9.70 19.05
C GLU A 371 -3.83 10.18 19.04
N VAL A 372 -4.17 11.16 19.89
CA VAL A 372 -5.51 11.79 19.91
C VAL A 372 -5.78 12.59 18.63
N ALA A 373 -4.80 13.33 18.09
CA ALA A 373 -4.96 14.06 16.83
C ALA A 373 -5.20 13.11 15.65
N TYR A 374 -4.42 12.03 15.56
CA TYR A 374 -4.57 10.99 14.53
C TYR A 374 -5.92 10.26 14.63
N ALA A 375 -6.35 9.98 15.86
CA ALA A 375 -7.63 9.35 16.16
C ALA A 375 -8.81 10.32 16.29
N LEU A 376 -8.68 11.61 15.94
CA LEU A 376 -9.69 12.63 16.27
C LEU A 376 -11.11 12.26 15.80
N ARG A 377 -11.25 11.58 14.66
CA ARG A 377 -12.55 11.12 14.09
C ARG A 377 -13.26 10.04 14.91
N LYS A 378 -12.59 9.46 15.92
CA LYS A 378 -13.15 8.45 16.83
C LYS A 378 -13.98 9.10 17.93
N PHE A 379 -13.69 10.36 18.22
CA PHE A 379 -14.42 11.18 19.18
C PHE A 379 -15.56 11.93 18.49
N ASP A 380 -16.72 11.99 19.14
CA ASP A 380 -17.85 12.84 18.76
C ASP A 380 -17.55 14.31 19.12
N ASP A 381 -16.66 14.95 18.34
CA ASP A 381 -16.26 16.35 18.48
C ASP A 381 -16.91 17.26 17.42
N PRO A 382 -18.26 17.41 17.37
CA PRO A 382 -18.95 18.15 16.31
C PRO A 382 -18.54 19.63 16.29
N ASP A 383 -18.28 20.22 17.46
CA ASP A 383 -17.90 21.61 17.64
C ASP A 383 -16.38 21.87 17.48
N GLY A 384 -15.54 20.83 17.35
CA GLY A 384 -14.09 20.97 17.21
C GLY A 384 -13.37 21.45 18.48
N LYS A 385 -13.89 21.12 19.67
CA LYS A 385 -13.34 21.48 20.99
C LYS A 385 -12.00 20.79 21.24
N VAL A 386 -11.90 19.48 20.94
CA VAL A 386 -10.67 18.68 21.09
C VAL A 386 -9.65 19.14 20.05
N ALA A 387 -10.10 19.35 18.81
CA ALA A 387 -9.28 19.93 17.76
C ALA A 387 -8.70 21.29 18.16
N ALA A 388 -9.50 22.20 18.72
CA ALA A 388 -9.03 23.50 19.17
C ALA A 388 -7.95 23.39 20.27
N GLN A 389 -8.08 22.45 21.20
CA GLN A 389 -7.07 22.23 22.24
C GLN A 389 -5.74 21.72 21.69
N LEU A 390 -5.78 20.73 20.79
CA LEU A 390 -4.60 20.27 20.06
C LEU A 390 -3.89 21.43 19.37
N LEU A 391 -4.64 22.22 18.58
CA LEU A 391 -4.07 23.33 17.84
C LEU A 391 -3.54 24.46 18.73
N GLY A 392 -4.11 24.65 19.92
CA GLY A 392 -3.60 25.58 20.93
C GLY A 392 -2.31 25.12 21.61
N GLN A 393 -2.03 23.81 21.63
CA GLN A 393 -0.72 23.27 22.05
C GLN A 393 0.32 23.41 20.93
N SER A 394 -0.02 22.98 19.71
CA SER A 394 0.82 23.15 18.53
C SER A 394 0.01 23.05 17.24
N ILE A 395 0.25 24.00 16.33
CA ILE A 395 -0.34 23.98 14.99
C ILE A 395 0.06 22.73 14.19
N THR A 396 1.17 22.07 14.52
CA THR A 396 1.68 20.87 13.82
C THR A 396 0.71 19.69 13.84
N TYR A 397 -0.18 19.61 14.84
CA TYR A 397 -1.20 18.55 14.89
C TYR A 397 -2.19 18.58 13.71
N LEU A 398 -2.26 19.68 12.94
CA LEU A 398 -2.99 19.72 11.66
C LEU A 398 -2.57 18.65 10.65
N ASN A 399 -1.33 18.16 10.72
CA ASN A 399 -0.85 17.08 9.84
C ASN A 399 -1.44 15.71 10.22
N GLU A 400 -1.70 15.51 11.50
CA GLU A 400 -2.19 14.25 12.06
C GLU A 400 -3.72 14.20 12.05
N ILE A 401 -4.37 15.36 12.22
CA ILE A 401 -5.83 15.50 12.09
C ILE A 401 -6.26 15.02 10.68
N PRO A 402 -7.13 14.00 10.57
CA PRO A 402 -7.55 13.46 9.29
C PRO A 402 -8.15 14.54 8.37
N ARG A 403 -7.67 14.64 7.12
CA ARG A 403 -8.12 15.68 6.15
C ARG A 403 -9.64 15.74 5.97
N ALA A 404 -10.33 14.60 6.07
CA ALA A 404 -11.80 14.52 6.07
C ALA A 404 -12.47 15.42 7.13
N MET A 405 -11.86 15.59 8.31
CA MET A 405 -12.37 16.47 9.36
C MET A 405 -12.11 17.96 9.08
N GLN A 406 -11.16 18.33 8.22
CA GLN A 406 -10.83 19.75 7.97
C GLN A 406 -12.04 20.55 7.47
N SER A 407 -12.97 19.92 6.74
CA SER A 407 -14.22 20.55 6.30
C SER A 407 -15.21 20.83 7.45
N GLN A 408 -15.23 19.99 8.49
CA GLN A 408 -15.97 20.20 9.74
C GLN A 408 -15.29 21.29 10.57
N LEU A 409 -13.98 21.16 10.81
CA LEU A 409 -13.19 22.09 11.61
C LEU A 409 -13.13 23.51 11.03
N LYS A 410 -13.20 23.66 9.69
CA LYS A 410 -13.36 24.95 9.00
C LYS A 410 -14.55 25.78 9.52
N ASN A 411 -15.59 25.13 10.02
CA ASN A 411 -16.79 25.79 10.54
C ASN A 411 -16.85 25.83 12.08
N SER A 412 -15.88 25.21 12.77
CA SER A 412 -15.77 25.26 14.24
C SER A 412 -15.41 26.69 14.71
N PRO A 413 -16.23 27.30 15.59
CA PRO A 413 -15.88 28.57 16.22
C PRO A 413 -14.64 28.46 17.11
N ALA A 414 -14.45 27.33 17.80
CA ALA A 414 -13.33 27.09 18.71
C ALA A 414 -12.00 27.01 17.96
N VAL A 415 -11.95 26.24 16.86
CA VAL A 415 -10.76 26.16 16.01
C VAL A 415 -10.43 27.53 15.39
N ARG A 416 -11.43 28.25 14.86
CA ARG A 416 -11.20 29.60 14.32
C ARG A 416 -10.67 30.59 15.36
N GLN A 417 -11.15 30.52 16.59
CA GLN A 417 -10.63 31.36 17.68
C GLN A 417 -9.14 31.07 17.93
N VAL A 418 -8.76 29.80 18.05
CA VAL A 418 -7.36 29.40 18.26
C VAL A 418 -6.45 29.85 17.11
N LEU A 419 -6.85 29.60 15.86
CA LEU A 419 -6.09 30.05 14.68
C LEU A 419 -5.96 31.58 14.56
N ALA A 420 -6.90 32.33 15.14
CA ALA A 420 -6.84 33.79 15.20
C ALA A 420 -5.95 34.29 16.35
N GLU A 421 -5.96 33.62 17.50
CA GLU A 421 -5.15 33.95 18.67
C GLU A 421 -3.66 33.61 18.47
N HIS A 422 -3.36 32.49 17.80
CA HIS A 422 -1.99 31.99 17.56
C HIS A 422 -1.41 32.32 16.19
N ARG A 423 -2.14 33.10 15.38
CA ARG A 423 -1.88 33.37 13.96
C ARG A 423 -0.42 33.66 13.59
N ASP A 424 0.24 34.55 14.33
CA ASP A 424 1.63 34.94 14.03
C ASP A 424 2.63 33.84 14.41
N SER A 425 2.42 33.14 15.54
CA SER A 425 3.23 31.96 15.91
C SER A 425 3.04 30.80 14.93
N ASP A 426 1.83 30.61 14.42
CA ASP A 426 1.49 29.55 13.47
C ASP A 426 2.22 29.74 12.14
N ILE A 427 2.16 30.94 11.56
CA ILE A 427 2.93 31.30 10.36
C ILE A 427 4.42 31.01 10.58
N GLN A 428 4.97 31.42 11.73
CA GLN A 428 6.39 31.23 12.02
C GLN A 428 6.74 29.76 12.28
N ALA A 429 5.82 28.93 12.79
CA ALA A 429 6.01 27.49 12.86
C ALA A 429 6.02 26.85 11.46
N ILE A 430 5.02 27.17 10.62
CA ILE A 430 4.89 26.69 9.24
C ILE A 430 6.12 27.08 8.39
N LEU A 431 6.54 28.35 8.45
CA LEU A 431 7.69 28.83 7.67
C LEU A 431 9.02 28.21 8.11
N ARG A 432 9.14 27.78 9.38
CA ARG A 432 10.30 27.07 9.93
C ARG A 432 10.30 25.58 9.57
N SER A 433 9.16 24.89 9.67
CA SER A 433 9.04 23.48 9.28
C SER A 433 9.26 23.27 7.78
N GLN A 434 8.93 24.30 6.98
CA GLN A 434 8.87 24.26 5.53
C GLN A 434 7.81 23.29 4.97
N ASP A 435 6.88 22.87 5.83
CA ASP A 435 5.89 21.85 5.52
C ASP A 435 4.72 22.44 4.71
N GLN A 436 4.62 21.97 3.47
CA GLN A 436 3.57 22.37 2.52
C GLN A 436 2.21 21.71 2.84
N GLY A 437 2.21 20.50 3.41
CA GLY A 437 0.99 19.80 3.86
C GLY A 437 0.35 20.48 5.08
N LEU A 438 1.19 20.93 6.01
CA LEU A 438 0.79 21.72 7.17
C LEU A 438 0.17 23.06 6.74
N LEU A 439 0.83 23.76 5.82
CA LEU A 439 0.33 25.02 5.26
C LEU A 439 -1.00 24.83 4.50
N SER A 440 -1.12 23.74 3.73
CA SER A 440 -2.35 23.42 2.99
C SER A 440 -3.53 23.13 3.92
N SER A 441 -3.27 22.37 4.99
CA SER A 441 -4.25 22.04 6.03
C SER A 441 -4.69 23.30 6.80
N TYR A 442 -3.73 24.16 7.17
CA TYR A 442 -4.00 25.47 7.78
C TYR A 442 -4.89 26.32 6.88
N ALA A 443 -4.52 26.47 5.60
CA ALA A 443 -5.25 27.29 4.64
C ALA A 443 -6.66 26.77 4.37
N THR A 444 -6.85 25.45 4.38
CA THR A 444 -8.16 24.81 4.19
C THR A 444 -9.13 25.15 5.33
N ILE A 445 -8.66 25.09 6.58
CA ILE A 445 -9.46 25.38 7.78
C ILE A 445 -9.68 26.89 7.95
N ALA A 446 -8.63 27.71 7.80
CA ALA A 446 -8.74 29.17 7.90
C ALA A 446 -9.65 29.76 6.80
N GLY A 447 -9.64 29.19 5.60
CA GLY A 447 -10.52 29.59 4.51
C GLY A 447 -10.27 31.02 4.03
N ASP A 448 -11.19 31.93 4.34
CA ASP A 448 -11.05 33.36 4.01
C ASP A 448 -10.31 34.13 5.11
N ASP A 449 -10.27 33.61 6.34
CA ASP A 449 -9.57 34.18 7.51
C ASP A 449 -8.06 33.87 7.48
N LEU A 450 -7.45 33.85 6.29
CA LEU A 450 -6.02 33.60 6.09
C LEU A 450 -5.14 34.74 6.64
N PRO A 451 -3.94 34.45 7.19
CA PRO A 451 -2.98 35.46 7.59
C PRO A 451 -2.52 36.36 6.43
N PRO A 452 -2.13 37.63 6.68
CA PRO A 452 -1.77 38.57 5.62
C PRO A 452 -0.68 38.06 4.67
N ALA A 453 0.34 37.36 5.17
CA ALA A 453 1.38 36.77 4.33
C ALA A 453 0.84 35.69 3.39
N MET A 454 -0.10 34.85 3.85
CA MET A 454 -0.72 33.81 3.03
C MET A 454 -1.73 34.39 2.02
N LEU A 455 -2.50 35.40 2.43
CA LEU A 455 -3.38 36.16 1.53
C LEU A 455 -2.58 36.79 0.39
N HIS A 456 -1.53 37.55 0.71
CA HIS A 456 -0.72 38.22 -0.30
C HIS A 456 0.10 37.26 -1.16
N ALA A 457 0.51 36.09 -0.63
CA ALA A 457 1.09 35.02 -1.45
C ALA A 457 0.07 34.51 -2.48
N ARG A 458 -1.16 34.21 -2.05
CA ARG A 458 -2.27 33.80 -2.93
C ARG A 458 -2.59 34.86 -3.99
N ASP A 459 -2.61 36.13 -3.60
CA ASP A 459 -2.99 37.24 -4.48
C ASP A 459 -1.90 37.63 -5.50
N VAL A 460 -0.65 37.18 -5.30
CA VAL A 460 0.50 37.45 -6.19
C VAL A 460 0.91 36.22 -7.00
N PHE A 461 0.94 35.04 -6.38
CA PHE A 461 1.39 33.79 -7.02
C PHE A 461 0.22 32.86 -7.41
N GLY A 462 -1.03 33.20 -7.07
CA GLY A 462 -2.22 32.41 -7.37
C GLY A 462 -2.49 31.24 -6.41
N THR A 463 -1.51 30.83 -5.61
CA THR A 463 -1.60 29.73 -4.64
C THR A 463 -1.07 30.13 -3.26
N VAL A 464 -1.52 29.45 -2.20
CA VAL A 464 -0.87 29.53 -0.89
C VAL A 464 0.21 28.46 -0.86
N GLY A 465 1.48 28.87 -0.86
CA GLY A 465 2.63 27.95 -0.76
C GLY A 465 3.67 28.47 0.23
N VAL A 466 4.51 27.59 0.78
CA VAL A 466 5.51 27.94 1.80
C VAL A 466 6.48 29.00 1.29
N ALA A 467 6.98 28.88 0.05
CA ALA A 467 7.93 29.83 -0.52
C ALA A 467 7.28 31.19 -0.82
N GLY A 468 6.15 31.23 -1.52
CA GLY A 468 5.37 32.47 -1.70
C GLY A 468 4.99 33.15 -0.38
N THR A 469 4.56 32.38 0.63
CA THR A 469 4.24 32.89 1.98
C THR A 469 5.48 33.43 2.68
N ARG A 470 6.65 32.77 2.56
CA ARG A 470 7.92 33.25 3.10
C ARG A 470 8.34 34.57 2.49
N ILE A 471 8.19 34.71 1.17
CA ILE A 471 8.48 35.93 0.42
C ILE A 471 7.57 37.08 0.88
N ALA A 472 6.25 36.84 0.91
CA ALA A 472 5.29 37.85 1.37
C ALA A 472 5.53 38.23 2.83
N ASN A 473 5.75 37.26 3.73
CA ASN A 473 6.06 37.50 5.14
C ASN A 473 7.35 38.30 5.33
N MET A 474 8.38 38.04 4.51
CA MET A 474 9.63 38.79 4.51
C MET A 474 9.40 40.25 4.11
N ILE A 475 8.67 40.53 3.03
CA ILE A 475 8.40 41.91 2.58
C ILE A 475 7.52 42.67 3.57
N LEU A 476 6.48 42.03 4.10
CA LEU A 476 5.55 42.62 5.08
C LEU A 476 6.25 43.07 6.36
N ASN A 477 7.22 42.28 6.85
CA ASN A 477 7.87 42.48 8.15
C ASN A 477 9.32 43.00 8.05
N ALA A 478 9.85 43.24 6.85
CA ALA A 478 11.20 43.77 6.67
C ALA A 478 11.30 45.23 7.12
N GLN A 479 12.34 45.56 7.89
CA GLN A 479 12.65 46.95 8.26
C GLN A 479 12.98 47.83 7.03
N ALA A 480 13.58 47.23 6.00
CA ALA A 480 13.84 47.83 4.69
C ALA A 480 14.02 46.71 3.64
N PRO A 481 13.72 46.96 2.35
CA PRO A 481 13.94 45.96 1.31
C PRO A 481 15.42 45.68 1.09
N THR A 482 15.70 44.43 0.74
CA THR A 482 17.06 43.93 0.43
C THR A 482 17.56 44.47 -0.90
N ASP A 483 18.88 44.47 -1.15
CA ASP A 483 19.42 44.91 -2.44
C ASP A 483 18.99 43.98 -3.58
N TYR A 484 18.74 42.71 -3.27
CA TYR A 484 18.07 41.77 -4.16
C TYR A 484 16.66 42.28 -4.56
N MET A 485 15.81 42.66 -3.61
CA MET A 485 14.49 43.24 -3.88
C MET A 485 14.57 44.54 -4.70
N LYS A 486 15.51 45.44 -4.36
CA LYS A 486 15.72 46.69 -5.08
C LYS A 486 16.14 46.46 -6.54
N SER A 487 16.91 45.41 -6.82
CA SER A 487 17.29 45.06 -8.20
C SER A 487 16.13 44.54 -9.05
N LEU A 488 14.99 44.20 -8.43
CA LEU A 488 13.72 43.95 -9.10
C LEU A 488 12.79 45.18 -9.12
N GLY A 489 13.19 46.32 -8.56
CA GLY A 489 12.34 47.51 -8.45
C GLY A 489 11.41 47.52 -7.22
N ILE A 490 11.58 46.60 -6.27
CA ILE A 490 10.88 46.62 -4.98
C ILE A 490 11.71 47.46 -4.00
N THR A 491 11.30 48.71 -3.80
CA THR A 491 12.00 49.75 -3.03
C THR A 491 11.38 50.05 -1.67
N GLU A 492 10.16 49.55 -1.41
CA GLU A 492 9.45 49.70 -0.14
C GLU A 492 9.27 48.36 0.60
N SER A 493 9.00 48.43 1.91
CA SER A 493 8.54 47.31 2.74
C SER A 493 7.02 47.37 2.96
N GLY A 494 6.46 46.38 3.67
CA GLY A 494 5.05 46.38 4.04
C GLY A 494 4.12 46.23 2.84
N LEU A 495 2.91 46.80 2.93
CA LEU A 495 1.92 46.72 1.84
C LEU A 495 2.41 47.36 0.54
N ALA A 496 3.13 48.49 0.60
CA ALA A 496 3.70 49.14 -0.58
C ALA A 496 4.73 48.24 -1.29
N GLY A 497 5.56 47.52 -0.53
CA GLY A 497 6.47 46.51 -1.09
C GLY A 497 5.73 45.31 -1.71
N ILE A 498 4.59 44.89 -1.15
CA ILE A 498 3.75 43.84 -1.73
C ILE A 498 3.12 44.31 -3.05
N ASP A 499 2.63 45.55 -3.14
CA ASP A 499 2.09 46.11 -4.38
C ASP A 499 3.17 46.21 -5.48
N GLN A 500 4.38 46.64 -5.13
CA GLN A 500 5.54 46.63 -6.04
C GLN A 500 5.90 45.21 -6.49
N MET A 501 5.93 44.22 -5.59
CA MET A 501 6.14 42.82 -5.94
C MET A 501 5.06 42.30 -6.90
N LYS A 502 3.79 42.62 -6.63
CA LYS A 502 2.66 42.24 -7.47
C LYS A 502 2.78 42.82 -8.87
N GLN A 503 3.18 44.07 -8.99
CA GLN A 503 3.46 44.70 -10.29
C GLN A 503 4.58 43.95 -11.02
N GLN A 504 5.70 43.67 -10.38
CA GLN A 504 6.84 43.00 -11.01
C GLN A 504 6.55 41.56 -11.44
N VAL A 505 5.79 40.81 -10.63
CA VAL A 505 5.27 39.50 -11.01
C VAL A 505 4.31 39.61 -12.18
N SER A 506 3.41 40.60 -12.20
CA SER A 506 2.47 40.80 -13.32
C SER A 506 3.18 41.17 -14.63
N GLU A 507 4.19 42.04 -14.58
CA GLU A 507 5.03 42.41 -15.73
C GLU A 507 5.82 41.20 -16.26
N PHE A 508 6.42 40.41 -15.37
CA PHE A 508 7.09 39.17 -15.74
C PHE A 508 6.14 38.14 -16.36
N LEU A 509 4.95 37.96 -15.79
CA LEU A 509 3.96 37.02 -16.32
C LEU A 509 3.42 37.47 -17.69
N ALA A 510 3.26 38.77 -17.94
CA ALA A 510 2.89 39.29 -19.25
C ALA A 510 3.96 39.02 -20.33
N GLU A 511 5.25 39.19 -19.98
CA GLU A 511 6.39 38.82 -20.85
C GLU A 511 6.41 37.32 -21.13
N PHE A 512 6.32 36.50 -20.08
CA PHE A 512 6.22 35.03 -20.18
C PHE A 512 5.04 34.57 -21.05
N GLN A 513 3.88 35.20 -20.90
CA GLN A 513 2.67 34.91 -21.70
C GLN A 513 2.83 35.26 -23.18
N ALA A 514 3.72 36.19 -23.55
CA ALA A 514 4.05 36.49 -24.94
C ALA A 514 4.84 35.35 -25.63
N GLY A 515 5.39 34.40 -24.86
CA GLY A 515 6.01 33.17 -25.37
C GLY A 515 7.53 33.23 -25.54
N ASP A 516 8.16 34.36 -25.20
CA ASP A 516 9.62 34.54 -25.29
C ASP A 516 10.12 35.24 -24.02
N ILE A 517 10.96 34.55 -23.24
CA ILE A 517 11.58 35.11 -22.03
C ILE A 517 12.89 35.74 -22.48
N SER A 518 13.02 37.07 -22.36
CA SER A 518 14.24 37.75 -22.80
C SER A 518 15.49 37.24 -22.08
N PRO A 519 16.69 37.26 -22.70
CA PRO A 519 17.93 36.84 -22.04
C PRO A 519 18.19 37.59 -20.72
N GLU A 520 17.81 38.86 -20.65
CA GLU A 520 17.86 39.68 -19.44
C GLU A 520 16.94 39.11 -18.35
N ARG A 521 15.71 38.71 -18.71
CA ARG A 521 14.74 38.15 -17.76
C ARG A 521 15.08 36.72 -17.34
N ALA A 522 15.70 35.92 -18.22
CA ALA A 522 16.25 34.60 -17.89
C ALA A 522 17.39 34.69 -16.84
N HIS A 523 18.25 35.70 -16.94
CA HIS A 523 19.25 36.01 -15.92
C HIS A 523 18.65 36.58 -14.61
N GLN A 524 17.56 37.34 -14.69
CA GLN A 524 16.83 37.77 -13.50
C GLN A 524 16.13 36.59 -12.81
N LEU A 525 15.58 35.63 -13.56
CA LEU A 525 15.00 34.39 -13.04
C LEU A 525 16.03 33.55 -12.26
N GLU A 526 17.27 33.46 -12.71
CA GLU A 526 18.35 32.77 -11.98
C GLU A 526 18.61 33.40 -10.60
N LYS A 527 18.57 34.74 -10.53
CA LYS A 527 18.84 35.51 -9.30
C LYS A 527 17.60 35.67 -8.42
N SER A 528 16.39 35.57 -8.99
CA SER A 528 15.14 35.94 -8.32
C SER A 528 14.27 34.77 -7.85
N ALA A 529 14.26 34.56 -6.54
CA ALA A 529 13.29 33.67 -5.89
C ALA A 529 11.82 34.11 -6.11
N ILE A 530 11.56 35.42 -6.21
CA ILE A 530 10.22 35.98 -6.49
C ILE A 530 9.74 35.59 -7.89
N LEU A 531 10.58 35.79 -8.91
CA LEU A 531 10.21 35.44 -10.29
C LEU A 531 10.18 33.93 -10.51
N ARG A 532 11.06 33.15 -9.84
CA ARG A 532 10.98 31.68 -9.86
C ARG A 532 9.71 31.16 -9.22
N GLU A 533 9.26 31.73 -8.10
CA GLU A 533 7.99 31.31 -7.48
C GLU A 533 6.81 31.58 -8.43
N ALA A 534 6.75 32.78 -9.03
CA ALA A 534 5.75 33.10 -10.05
C ALA A 534 5.80 32.15 -11.25
N LEU A 535 6.99 31.83 -11.77
CA LEU A 535 7.18 30.89 -12.86
C LEU A 535 6.69 29.48 -12.50
N MET A 536 7.06 28.97 -11.31
CA MET A 536 6.62 27.66 -10.84
C MET A 536 5.09 27.58 -10.73
N SER A 537 4.45 28.60 -10.15
CA SER A 537 2.99 28.65 -9.97
C SER A 537 2.20 28.68 -11.30
N VAL A 538 2.73 29.30 -12.37
CA VAL A 538 2.03 29.32 -13.68
C VAL A 538 2.37 28.14 -14.58
N THR A 539 3.42 27.37 -14.26
CA THR A 539 3.85 26.18 -15.01
C THR A 539 3.40 24.86 -14.38
N GLY A 540 3.01 24.83 -13.10
CA GLY A 540 2.71 23.60 -12.37
C GLY A 540 3.97 22.83 -11.91
N TYR A 541 5.12 23.51 -11.87
CA TYR A 541 6.42 22.88 -11.65
C TYR A 541 6.57 22.23 -10.26
N ARG A 542 5.83 22.71 -9.25
CA ARG A 542 5.87 22.13 -7.90
C ARG A 542 4.95 20.92 -7.77
N GLU A 543 3.90 20.91 -8.58
CA GLU A 543 2.80 19.95 -8.57
C GLU A 543 3.08 18.73 -9.47
N SER A 544 4.08 18.81 -10.36
CA SER A 544 4.59 17.69 -11.15
C SER A 544 4.99 16.51 -10.28
N THR A 545 4.48 15.30 -10.59
CA THR A 545 4.97 14.05 -9.97
C THR A 545 6.36 13.68 -10.48
N TRP A 546 6.83 14.36 -11.53
CA TRP A 546 8.05 14.08 -12.26
C TRP A 546 9.15 15.13 -12.09
N GLY A 547 10.39 14.67 -11.95
CA GLY A 547 11.59 15.52 -11.87
C GLY A 547 11.69 16.32 -10.57
N SER A 548 12.61 17.29 -10.52
CA SER A 548 12.77 18.14 -9.35
C SER A 548 11.67 19.18 -9.27
N SER A 549 10.82 19.11 -8.23
CA SER A 549 9.83 20.14 -7.87
C SER A 549 10.40 21.30 -7.04
N SER A 550 11.73 21.35 -6.86
CA SER A 550 12.41 22.30 -5.98
C SER A 550 12.79 23.61 -6.69
N GLY A 551 12.68 24.74 -5.97
CA GLY A 551 13.10 26.05 -6.48
C GLY A 551 14.61 26.19 -6.69
N ASP A 552 15.41 25.30 -6.09
CA ASP A 552 16.86 25.22 -6.26
C ASP A 552 17.25 24.38 -7.47
N GLY A 553 16.55 23.28 -7.74
CA GLY A 553 16.65 22.52 -9.00
C GLY A 553 16.25 23.39 -10.20
N LEU A 554 15.16 24.15 -10.10
CA LEU A 554 14.79 25.13 -11.13
C LEU A 554 15.88 26.18 -11.34
N ARG A 555 16.48 26.72 -10.25
CA ARG A 555 17.61 27.67 -10.36
C ARG A 555 18.80 27.05 -11.11
N GLN A 556 19.16 25.80 -10.82
CA GLN A 556 20.25 25.09 -11.50
C GLN A 556 19.94 24.89 -12.99
N LYS A 557 18.71 24.48 -13.33
CA LYS A 557 18.23 24.32 -14.71
C LYS A 557 18.29 25.65 -15.49
N ILE A 558 17.85 26.76 -14.87
CA ILE A 558 17.95 28.10 -15.46
C ILE A 558 19.42 28.50 -15.68
N SER A 559 20.28 28.32 -14.67
CA SER A 559 21.70 28.67 -14.75
C SER A 559 22.42 27.90 -15.87
N TYR A 560 22.15 26.60 -15.99
CA TYR A 560 22.67 25.77 -17.09
C TYR A 560 22.14 26.23 -18.45
N HIS A 561 20.83 26.49 -18.57
CA HIS A 561 20.21 26.96 -19.81
C HIS A 561 20.80 28.30 -20.27
N ASN A 562 20.94 29.27 -19.36
CA ASN A 562 21.55 30.57 -19.63
C ASN A 562 22.96 30.39 -20.21
N GLY A 563 23.83 29.64 -19.52
CA GLY A 563 25.20 29.36 -20.00
C GLY A 563 25.23 28.62 -21.35
N ALA A 564 24.33 27.65 -21.57
CA ALA A 564 24.26 26.90 -22.82
C ALA A 564 23.75 27.75 -24.01
N VAL A 565 22.92 28.77 -23.75
CA VAL A 565 22.55 29.78 -24.75
C VAL A 565 23.72 30.73 -25.03
N GLU A 566 24.42 31.22 -24.00
CA GLU A 566 25.58 32.11 -24.15
C GLU A 566 26.76 31.45 -24.88
N ASP A 567 27.01 30.16 -24.62
CA ASP A 567 28.01 29.33 -25.32
C ASP A 567 27.61 29.00 -26.77
N GLY A 568 26.35 29.25 -27.17
CA GLY A 568 25.80 28.84 -28.47
C GLY A 568 25.57 27.33 -28.61
N ARG A 569 25.50 26.59 -27.49
CA ARG A 569 25.24 25.13 -27.46
C ARG A 569 23.76 24.79 -27.71
N ILE A 570 22.84 25.70 -27.35
CA ILE A 570 21.42 25.58 -27.68
C ILE A 570 21.13 26.30 -29.01
N ALA A 571 20.76 25.54 -30.04
CA ALA A 571 20.30 26.12 -31.31
C ALA A 571 18.95 26.86 -31.13
N PRO A 572 18.76 28.05 -31.75
CA PRO A 572 17.52 28.82 -31.63
C PRO A 572 16.33 28.13 -32.31
N LEU A 573 15.11 28.64 -32.06
CA LEU A 573 13.92 28.20 -32.78
C LEU A 573 14.08 28.48 -34.28
N LYS A 574 13.85 27.47 -35.12
CA LYS A 574 14.05 27.58 -36.58
C LYS A 574 13.01 28.51 -37.22
N PRO A 575 13.36 29.24 -38.30
CA PRO A 575 12.40 29.99 -39.09
C PRO A 575 11.26 29.09 -39.60
N GLY A 576 10.02 29.56 -39.51
CA GLY A 576 8.81 28.83 -39.92
C GLY A 576 7.94 28.38 -38.75
N TYR A 577 8.52 28.16 -37.56
CA TYR A 577 7.74 27.94 -36.35
C TYR A 577 7.08 29.24 -35.86
N ALA A 578 5.79 29.20 -35.53
CA ALA A 578 5.02 30.36 -35.08
C ALA A 578 3.98 29.99 -34.01
N VAL A 579 3.73 30.92 -33.09
CA VAL A 579 2.62 30.82 -32.12
C VAL A 579 1.29 30.67 -32.85
N SER A 580 0.44 29.75 -32.39
CA SER A 580 -0.84 29.49 -33.05
C SER A 580 -1.82 30.66 -32.91
N ALA A 581 -2.77 30.71 -33.85
CA ALA A 581 -4.05 31.38 -33.59
C ALA A 581 -4.72 30.78 -32.35
N THR A 582 -5.62 31.53 -31.71
CA THR A 582 -6.38 31.02 -30.57
C THR A 582 -7.51 30.12 -31.04
N TYR A 583 -7.50 28.86 -30.61
CA TYR A 583 -8.58 27.90 -30.81
C TYR A 583 -9.67 28.11 -29.75
N GLU A 584 -10.93 27.96 -30.14
CA GLU A 584 -12.06 27.86 -29.20
C GLU A 584 -12.43 26.38 -29.04
N LEU A 585 -12.39 25.89 -27.81
CA LEU A 585 -12.74 24.52 -27.45
C LEU A 585 -14.05 24.52 -26.66
N THR A 586 -14.90 23.55 -26.91
CA THR A 586 -16.10 23.31 -26.10
C THR A 586 -15.70 22.89 -24.68
N THR A 587 -16.37 23.44 -23.68
CA THR A 587 -16.18 23.09 -22.27
C THR A 587 -17.18 22.04 -21.84
N VAL A 588 -16.66 21.04 -21.14
CA VAL A 588 -17.42 19.89 -20.63
C VAL A 588 -17.71 20.12 -19.15
N LYS A 589 -18.98 20.02 -18.76
CA LYS A 589 -19.39 20.04 -17.35
C LYS A 589 -20.40 18.94 -17.08
N ALA A 590 -20.19 18.17 -16.02
CA ALA A 590 -21.26 17.37 -15.45
C ALA A 590 -22.32 18.26 -14.78
N LYS A 591 -23.60 17.89 -14.97
CA LYS A 591 -24.65 18.25 -14.01
C LYS A 591 -24.35 17.54 -12.70
N LYS A 592 -24.24 18.29 -11.59
CA LYS A 592 -24.05 17.75 -10.24
C LYS A 592 -25.06 16.67 -9.85
N GLU A 593 -26.25 16.68 -10.46
CA GLU A 593 -27.38 15.80 -10.16
C GLU A 593 -27.42 14.51 -11.01
N ARG A 594 -26.44 14.26 -11.90
CA ARG A 594 -26.50 13.15 -12.88
C ARG A 594 -25.25 12.27 -13.01
N VAL A 595 -24.21 12.49 -12.22
CA VAL A 595 -23.01 11.62 -12.27
C VAL A 595 -23.24 10.38 -11.41
N THR A 596 -24.01 9.44 -11.93
CA THR A 596 -24.03 8.06 -11.42
C THR A 596 -22.93 7.28 -12.14
N TRP A 597 -21.87 6.95 -11.42
CA TRP A 597 -20.83 6.05 -11.91
C TRP A 597 -21.41 4.64 -12.09
N THR A 598 -20.84 3.88 -13.02
CA THR A 598 -21.21 2.47 -13.23
C THR A 598 -20.85 1.64 -12.01
N GLN A 599 -21.69 0.67 -11.64
CA GLN A 599 -21.49 -0.20 -10.47
C GLN A 599 -20.06 -0.77 -10.41
N ASP A 600 -19.59 -1.38 -11.51
CA ASP A 600 -18.24 -1.94 -11.65
C ASP A 600 -17.12 -0.92 -11.32
N ALA A 601 -17.33 0.35 -11.62
CA ALA A 601 -16.36 1.42 -11.36
C ALA A 601 -16.44 1.89 -9.90
N THR A 602 -17.64 1.99 -9.33
CA THR A 602 -17.83 2.30 -7.91
C THR A 602 -17.22 1.20 -7.02
N GLU A 603 -17.54 -0.07 -7.28
CA GLU A 603 -17.00 -1.22 -6.56
C GLU A 603 -15.47 -1.31 -6.70
N ARG A 604 -14.95 -1.13 -7.93
CA ARG A 604 -13.50 -1.16 -8.16
C ARG A 604 -12.79 0.02 -7.50
N TYR A 605 -13.40 1.20 -7.51
CA TYR A 605 -12.88 2.37 -6.82
C TYR A 605 -12.84 2.16 -5.32
N GLN A 606 -13.93 1.71 -4.69
CA GLN A 606 -13.99 1.46 -3.24
C GLN A 606 -12.97 0.40 -2.79
N LEU A 607 -12.80 -0.68 -3.56
CA LEU A 607 -11.78 -1.70 -3.32
C LEU A 607 -10.36 -1.11 -3.32
N LEU A 608 -10.00 -0.42 -4.40
CA LEU A 608 -8.66 0.18 -4.55
C LEU A 608 -8.44 1.34 -3.56
N HIS A 609 -9.48 2.11 -3.23
CA HIS A 609 -9.45 3.17 -2.22
C HIS A 609 -9.11 2.62 -0.84
N SER A 610 -9.81 1.58 -0.40
CA SER A 610 -9.55 0.89 0.87
C SER A 610 -8.12 0.34 0.92
N ASP A 611 -7.69 -0.36 -0.14
CA ASP A 611 -6.33 -0.93 -0.20
C ASP A 611 -5.25 0.17 -0.22
N MET A 612 -5.45 1.27 -0.96
CA MET A 612 -4.54 2.43 -0.96
C MET A 612 -4.50 3.16 0.39
N GLN A 613 -5.64 3.32 1.07
CA GLN A 613 -5.68 3.96 2.38
C GLN A 613 -4.97 3.11 3.45
N GLN A 614 -5.13 1.78 3.41
CA GLN A 614 -4.42 0.89 4.32
C GLN A 614 -2.91 0.87 4.02
N ALA A 615 -2.54 0.78 2.75
CA ALA A 615 -1.15 0.88 2.30
C ALA A 615 -0.46 2.19 2.73
N ALA A 616 -1.15 3.33 2.65
CA ALA A 616 -0.61 4.62 3.08
C ALA A 616 -0.33 4.67 4.60
N ARG A 617 -1.12 3.96 5.43
CA ARG A 617 -0.86 3.81 6.87
C ARG A 617 0.38 2.94 7.10
N MET A 618 0.43 1.78 6.44
CA MET A 618 1.55 0.82 6.52
C MET A 618 2.89 1.45 6.07
N ALA A 619 2.86 2.33 5.07
CA ALA A 619 4.04 3.03 4.56
C ALA A 619 4.57 4.11 5.53
N GLY A 620 3.68 4.79 6.26
CA GLY A 620 4.03 5.89 7.18
C GLY A 620 4.44 5.45 8.59
N GLN A 621 4.06 4.25 9.03
CA GLN A 621 4.34 3.77 10.38
C GLN A 621 5.69 3.04 10.49
N GLN A 622 6.42 3.28 11.60
CA GLN A 622 7.62 2.52 11.92
C GLN A 622 7.25 1.05 12.17
N GLY A 623 7.70 0.16 11.28
CA GLY A 623 7.32 -1.25 11.31
C GLY A 623 6.01 -1.59 10.60
N GLY A 624 5.30 -0.62 9.99
CA GLY A 624 4.02 -0.87 9.32
C GLY A 624 4.09 -1.88 8.15
N ILE A 625 5.24 -1.95 7.46
CA ILE A 625 5.51 -3.00 6.46
C ILE A 625 5.60 -4.40 7.11
N ARG A 626 6.16 -4.52 8.32
CA ARG A 626 6.23 -5.80 9.07
C ARG A 626 4.82 -6.29 9.44
N TRP A 627 3.95 -5.36 9.87
CA TRP A 627 2.54 -5.64 10.12
C TRP A 627 1.81 -6.11 8.84
N ALA A 628 2.05 -5.48 7.70
CA ALA A 628 1.47 -5.91 6.42
C ALA A 628 1.95 -7.30 5.97
N MET A 629 3.16 -7.71 6.38
CA MET A 629 3.70 -9.06 6.12
C MET A 629 3.06 -10.09 7.04
N GLU A 630 2.79 -9.74 8.31
CA GLU A 630 2.09 -10.60 9.27
C GLU A 630 0.59 -10.78 8.91
N ASP A 631 -0.09 -9.71 8.48
CA ASP A 631 -1.46 -9.76 7.91
C ASP A 631 -1.53 -10.69 6.69
N LEU A 632 -0.52 -10.63 5.80
CA LEU A 632 -0.42 -11.56 4.68
C LEU A 632 -0.14 -13.00 5.15
N ARG A 633 0.68 -13.22 6.18
CA ARG A 633 0.93 -14.56 6.76
C ARG A 633 -0.38 -15.17 7.29
N GLN A 634 -1.07 -14.46 8.16
CA GLN A 634 -2.33 -14.93 8.75
C GLN A 634 -3.41 -15.20 7.70
N ALA A 635 -3.45 -14.39 6.63
CA ALA A 635 -4.33 -14.65 5.48
C ALA A 635 -3.94 -15.94 4.71
N ILE A 636 -2.64 -16.23 4.58
CA ILE A 636 -2.16 -17.49 3.96
C ILE A 636 -2.55 -18.69 4.82
N ASP A 637 -2.35 -18.61 6.14
CA ASP A 637 -2.71 -19.67 7.09
C ASP A 637 -4.22 -19.96 7.04
N GLY A 638 -5.06 -18.91 7.08
CA GLY A 638 -6.52 -19.07 6.95
C GLY A 638 -6.98 -19.64 5.60
N VAL A 639 -6.21 -19.42 4.52
CA VAL A 639 -6.46 -20.06 3.21
C VAL A 639 -5.99 -21.52 3.20
N ALA A 640 -4.93 -21.88 3.93
CA ALA A 640 -4.52 -23.27 4.12
C ALA A 640 -5.60 -24.04 4.89
N ASP A 641 -6.05 -23.52 6.03
CA ASP A 641 -7.12 -24.07 6.85
C ASP A 641 -8.41 -24.26 6.04
N GLY A 642 -8.82 -23.23 5.28
CA GLY A 642 -10.01 -23.30 4.44
C GLY A 642 -9.92 -24.34 3.31
N LEU A 643 -8.71 -24.63 2.80
CA LEU A 643 -8.48 -25.70 1.82
C LEU A 643 -8.49 -27.09 2.49
N ALA A 644 -7.93 -27.21 3.69
CA ALA A 644 -7.97 -28.44 4.49
C ALA A 644 -9.42 -28.81 4.87
N SER A 645 -10.21 -27.87 5.40
CA SER A 645 -11.62 -28.09 5.72
C SER A 645 -12.45 -28.46 4.48
N GLN A 646 -12.17 -27.86 3.32
CA GLN A 646 -12.82 -28.26 2.06
C GLN A 646 -12.42 -29.66 1.60
N LEU A 647 -11.23 -30.15 2.00
CA LEU A 647 -10.78 -31.51 1.73
C LEU A 647 -11.54 -32.51 2.58
N GLU A 648 -11.65 -32.28 3.89
CA GLU A 648 -12.37 -33.12 4.85
C GLU A 648 -13.85 -33.34 4.47
N VAL A 649 -14.51 -32.29 3.97
CA VAL A 649 -15.93 -32.33 3.58
C VAL A 649 -16.15 -32.90 2.16
N THR A 650 -15.08 -33.15 1.39
CA THR A 650 -15.18 -33.72 0.04
C THR A 650 -15.16 -35.25 0.10
N ASP A 651 -16.31 -35.89 -0.10
CA ASP A 651 -16.46 -37.36 -0.03
C ASP A 651 -15.43 -38.09 -0.90
N ALA A 652 -14.55 -38.84 -0.23
CA ALA A 652 -13.48 -39.62 -0.83
C ALA A 652 -13.99 -40.78 -1.72
N ASN A 653 -15.28 -41.11 -1.64
CA ASN A 653 -15.91 -42.22 -2.37
C ASN A 653 -16.72 -41.79 -3.60
N ASP A 654 -16.93 -40.49 -3.87
CA ASP A 654 -17.58 -40.04 -5.11
C ASP A 654 -16.56 -39.95 -6.27
N PRO A 655 -16.67 -40.78 -7.33
CA PRO A 655 -15.76 -40.72 -8.48
C PRO A 655 -15.81 -39.39 -9.25
N LYS A 656 -16.81 -38.53 -8.99
CA LYS A 656 -16.90 -37.17 -9.56
C LYS A 656 -16.18 -36.13 -8.72
N ALA A 657 -15.86 -36.43 -7.45
CA ALA A 657 -15.14 -35.54 -6.53
C ALA A 657 -13.62 -35.65 -6.65
N GLU A 658 -13.10 -36.76 -7.16
CA GLU A 658 -11.67 -37.07 -7.41
C GLU A 658 -10.85 -35.86 -7.91
N PHE A 659 -11.29 -35.21 -8.99
CA PHE A 659 -10.60 -34.05 -9.58
C PHE A 659 -10.61 -32.80 -8.69
N LYS A 660 -11.68 -32.60 -7.90
CA LYS A 660 -11.78 -31.51 -6.93
C LYS A 660 -10.81 -31.75 -5.77
N ARG A 661 -10.78 -32.98 -5.23
CA ARG A 661 -9.86 -33.41 -4.17
C ARG A 661 -8.40 -33.21 -4.59
N GLN A 662 -7.99 -33.75 -5.74
CA GLN A 662 -6.63 -33.59 -6.26
C GLN A 662 -6.23 -32.12 -6.47
N ASN A 663 -7.16 -31.26 -6.86
CA ASN A 663 -6.90 -29.82 -6.97
C ASN A 663 -6.71 -29.14 -5.61
N LEU A 664 -7.51 -29.51 -4.60
CA LEU A 664 -7.39 -29.00 -3.24
C LEU A 664 -6.09 -29.46 -2.58
N GLU A 665 -5.75 -30.76 -2.66
CA GLU A 665 -4.48 -31.35 -2.20
C GLU A 665 -3.27 -30.63 -2.82
N GLN A 666 -3.28 -30.44 -4.15
CA GLN A 666 -2.19 -29.76 -4.85
C GLN A 666 -2.05 -28.29 -4.41
N ARG A 667 -3.16 -27.59 -4.17
CA ARG A 667 -3.14 -26.19 -3.71
C ARG A 667 -2.67 -26.07 -2.26
N LEU A 668 -3.17 -26.94 -1.37
CA LEU A 668 -2.78 -26.98 0.03
C LEU A 668 -1.29 -27.32 0.16
N GLY A 669 -0.83 -28.42 -0.44
CA GLY A 669 0.57 -28.85 -0.36
C GLY A 669 1.57 -27.80 -0.89
N LYS A 670 1.20 -27.03 -1.92
CA LYS A 670 1.99 -25.87 -2.39
C LYS A 670 2.07 -24.75 -1.36
N LEU A 671 0.94 -24.42 -0.73
CA LEU A 671 0.84 -23.34 0.25
C LEU A 671 1.58 -23.70 1.54
N THR A 672 1.42 -24.94 2.02
CA THR A 672 2.16 -25.48 3.17
C THR A 672 3.66 -25.56 2.90
N ALA A 673 4.09 -26.02 1.72
CA ALA A 673 5.51 -26.03 1.35
C ALA A 673 6.10 -24.61 1.26
N TYR A 674 5.30 -23.62 0.84
CA TYR A 674 5.70 -22.22 0.85
C TYR A 674 5.85 -21.67 2.29
N LEU A 675 4.90 -21.94 3.18
CA LEU A 675 4.97 -21.55 4.60
C LEU A 675 6.18 -22.21 5.29
N GLN A 676 6.37 -23.51 5.11
CA GLN A 676 7.47 -24.26 5.73
C GLN A 676 8.84 -23.71 5.28
N GLN A 677 9.02 -23.38 4.00
CA GLN A 677 10.23 -22.70 3.51
C GLN A 677 10.42 -21.27 4.05
N VAL A 678 9.35 -20.60 4.51
CA VAL A 678 9.45 -19.30 5.17
C VAL A 678 9.88 -19.45 6.62
N ASP A 679 9.37 -20.45 7.34
CA ASP A 679 9.74 -20.72 8.74
C ASP A 679 11.14 -21.36 8.88
N ASP A 680 11.56 -22.25 7.97
CA ASP A 680 12.89 -22.89 7.95
C ASP A 680 14.07 -21.91 7.80
N ASN A 681 13.81 -20.65 7.41
CA ASN A 681 14.83 -19.66 7.03
C ASN A 681 15.23 -18.67 8.16
N GLU A 682 14.95 -18.98 9.44
CA GLU A 682 15.28 -18.25 10.68
C GLU A 682 15.51 -16.72 10.56
N TRP A 683 14.62 -15.93 11.18
CA TRP A 683 14.60 -14.46 11.16
C TRP A 683 15.90 -13.76 11.62
N VAL A 684 16.93 -13.67 10.77
CA VAL A 684 18.17 -12.93 11.05
C VAL A 684 17.98 -11.41 10.94
N ASP A 685 17.08 -10.92 10.08
CA ASP A 685 16.55 -9.55 10.14
C ASP A 685 15.16 -9.49 9.51
N GLY A 686 14.31 -8.57 9.97
CA GLY A 686 12.86 -8.53 9.72
C GLY A 686 12.43 -8.03 8.34
N SER A 687 13.19 -8.33 7.28
CA SER A 687 13.03 -7.75 5.94
C SER A 687 12.90 -8.77 4.79
N ARG A 688 13.28 -10.04 5.00
CA ARG A 688 13.52 -11.03 3.93
C ARG A 688 12.32 -11.66 3.21
N PHE A 689 11.10 -11.23 3.49
CA PHE A 689 9.90 -11.84 2.90
C PHE A 689 9.37 -11.03 1.70
N VAL A 690 9.18 -11.74 0.58
CA VAL A 690 8.63 -11.32 -0.73
C VAL A 690 9.39 -10.24 -1.51
N LEU A 691 10.01 -9.21 -0.92
CA LEU A 691 10.33 -7.97 -1.69
C LEU A 691 11.81 -7.51 -1.71
N GLU A 692 12.75 -8.23 -1.11
CA GLU A 692 14.19 -7.89 -1.22
C GLU A 692 14.77 -8.13 -2.63
N SER A 693 14.23 -9.09 -3.40
CA SER A 693 14.72 -9.41 -4.74
C SER A 693 13.60 -9.71 -5.75
N PRO A 694 13.84 -9.46 -7.06
CA PRO A 694 12.95 -9.90 -8.13
C PRO A 694 12.63 -11.40 -8.13
N ALA A 695 13.58 -12.24 -7.67
CA ALA A 695 13.39 -13.69 -7.65
C ALA A 695 12.41 -14.12 -6.56
N ASP A 696 12.50 -13.52 -5.37
CA ASP A 696 11.61 -13.83 -4.25
C ASP A 696 10.20 -13.27 -4.50
N ALA A 697 10.10 -12.06 -5.06
CA ALA A 697 8.82 -11.47 -5.49
C ALA A 697 8.13 -12.33 -6.55
N THR A 698 8.88 -12.79 -7.55
CA THR A 698 8.38 -13.69 -8.60
C THR A 698 7.94 -15.05 -8.01
N ARG A 699 8.71 -15.63 -7.08
CA ARG A 699 8.37 -16.91 -6.42
C ARG A 699 7.10 -16.79 -5.59
N ALA A 700 7.06 -15.86 -4.64
CA ALA A 700 5.91 -15.67 -3.76
C ALA A 700 4.63 -15.34 -4.54
N PHE A 701 4.70 -14.43 -5.53
CA PHE A 701 3.52 -14.12 -6.34
C PHE A 701 3.01 -15.33 -7.14
N SER A 702 3.87 -16.29 -7.50
CA SER A 702 3.46 -17.50 -8.22
C SER A 702 2.59 -18.44 -7.40
N GLU A 703 2.92 -18.63 -6.13
CA GLU A 703 2.20 -19.54 -5.24
C GLU A 703 0.99 -18.85 -4.57
N LEU A 704 1.06 -17.54 -4.32
CA LEU A 704 -0.01 -16.80 -3.65
C LEU A 704 -1.11 -16.28 -4.62
N TYR A 705 -0.77 -15.86 -5.84
CA TYR A 705 -1.76 -15.33 -6.80
C TYR A 705 -2.94 -16.27 -7.14
N PRO A 706 -2.80 -17.60 -7.22
CA PRO A 706 -3.94 -18.51 -7.45
C PRO A 706 -5.06 -18.42 -6.39
N HIS A 707 -4.77 -17.85 -5.22
CA HIS A 707 -5.69 -17.70 -4.09
C HIS A 707 -6.21 -16.26 -4.08
N LYS A 708 -7.44 -16.08 -4.58
CA LYS A 708 -8.07 -14.74 -4.75
C LYS A 708 -8.31 -14.02 -3.43
N GLU A 709 -8.47 -14.81 -2.38
CA GLU A 709 -8.63 -14.42 -0.99
C GLU A 709 -7.46 -13.54 -0.54
N LEU A 710 -6.24 -13.83 -1.01
CA LEU A 710 -5.00 -13.10 -0.68
C LEU A 710 -4.78 -11.82 -1.49
N HIS A 711 -5.60 -11.54 -2.52
CA HIS A 711 -5.34 -10.44 -3.44
C HIS A 711 -5.41 -9.06 -2.77
N GLY A 712 -6.14 -8.92 -1.66
CA GLY A 712 -6.20 -7.68 -0.87
C GLY A 712 -4.87 -7.39 -0.17
N GLN A 713 -4.40 -8.33 0.63
CA GLN A 713 -3.12 -8.26 1.36
C GLN A 713 -1.95 -8.06 0.40
N LEU A 714 -1.91 -8.83 -0.70
CA LEU A 714 -0.91 -8.67 -1.76
C LEU A 714 -0.92 -7.25 -2.34
N ARG A 715 -2.08 -6.65 -2.66
CA ARG A 715 -2.16 -5.26 -3.14
C ARG A 715 -1.70 -4.25 -2.09
N ARG A 716 -2.13 -4.40 -0.82
CA ARG A 716 -1.76 -3.48 0.27
C ARG A 716 -0.26 -3.44 0.51
N LEU A 717 0.39 -4.60 0.61
CA LEU A 717 1.84 -4.71 0.78
C LEU A 717 2.59 -4.06 -0.40
N VAL A 718 2.13 -4.32 -1.62
CA VAL A 718 2.67 -3.78 -2.88
C VAL A 718 2.53 -2.25 -2.96
N PHE A 719 1.35 -1.74 -2.65
CA PHE A 719 1.06 -0.30 -2.64
C PHE A 719 1.86 0.39 -1.52
N ALA A 720 1.98 -0.22 -0.33
CA ALA A 720 2.72 0.34 0.80
C ALA A 720 4.21 0.46 0.47
N TRP A 721 4.78 -0.52 -0.22
CA TRP A 721 6.16 -0.46 -0.72
C TRP A 721 6.36 0.64 -1.76
N ALA A 722 5.46 0.76 -2.75
CA ALA A 722 5.52 1.84 -3.74
C ALA A 722 5.40 3.23 -3.08
N MET A 723 4.48 3.40 -2.13
CA MET A 723 4.31 4.63 -1.35
C MET A 723 5.49 4.91 -0.40
N ARG A 724 6.20 3.89 0.09
CA ARG A 724 7.41 4.08 0.91
C ARG A 724 8.61 4.51 0.07
N LYS A 725 8.67 4.08 -1.19
CA LYS A 725 9.66 4.55 -2.18
C LYS A 725 9.36 5.99 -2.62
N GLU A 726 8.09 6.30 -2.89
CA GLU A 726 7.62 7.61 -3.34
C GLU A 726 6.56 8.20 -2.38
N PRO A 727 6.96 8.85 -1.26
CA PRO A 727 6.08 9.28 -0.17
C PRO A 727 4.92 10.19 -0.57
N VAL A 728 5.06 10.95 -1.65
CA VAL A 728 3.98 11.83 -2.18
C VAL A 728 2.70 11.05 -2.49
N HIS A 729 2.81 9.80 -2.93
CA HIS A 729 1.63 8.97 -3.21
C HIS A 729 0.95 8.45 -1.94
N ALA A 730 1.65 8.38 -0.79
CA ALA A 730 1.00 8.13 0.50
C ALA A 730 0.10 9.30 0.92
N GLU A 731 0.46 10.54 0.57
CA GLU A 731 -0.39 11.72 0.81
C GLU A 731 -1.58 11.74 -0.15
N ILE A 732 -1.34 11.55 -1.45
CA ILE A 732 -2.40 11.46 -2.47
C ILE A 732 -3.43 10.37 -2.10
N ALA A 733 -2.98 9.20 -1.63
CA ALA A 733 -3.85 8.12 -1.18
C ALA A 733 -4.70 8.47 0.06
N ARG A 734 -4.16 9.26 1.00
CA ARG A 734 -4.90 9.80 2.15
C ARG A 734 -5.93 10.86 1.74
N ASP A 735 -5.66 11.57 0.64
CA ASP A 735 -6.52 12.63 0.07
C ASP A 735 -7.61 12.13 -0.89
N LEU A 736 -7.62 10.85 -1.27
CA LEU A 736 -8.67 10.30 -2.15
C LEU A 736 -10.05 10.37 -1.48
N SER A 737 -11.02 10.93 -2.20
CA SER A 737 -12.42 11.01 -1.78
C SER A 737 -12.98 9.60 -1.48
N PRO A 738 -13.76 9.38 -0.40
CA PRO A 738 -14.41 8.10 -0.16
C PRO A 738 -15.35 7.68 -1.29
N GLU A 739 -16.04 8.66 -1.89
CA GLU A 739 -16.85 8.48 -3.09
C GLU A 739 -16.01 8.68 -4.37
N PRO A 740 -16.23 7.91 -5.44
CA PRO A 740 -15.54 8.11 -6.71
C PRO A 740 -15.78 9.51 -7.26
N THR A 741 -14.68 10.21 -7.54
CA THR A 741 -14.68 11.47 -8.30
C THR A 741 -13.75 11.33 -9.50
N LEU A 742 -13.89 12.19 -10.52
CA LEU A 742 -13.03 12.17 -11.69
C LEU A 742 -11.55 12.36 -11.31
N ASP A 743 -11.28 13.34 -10.44
CA ASP A 743 -9.93 13.63 -9.97
C ASP A 743 -9.36 12.47 -9.13
N SER A 744 -10.14 11.90 -8.20
CA SER A 744 -9.68 10.77 -7.38
C SER A 744 -9.49 9.48 -8.18
N MET A 745 -10.34 9.19 -9.18
CA MET A 745 -10.13 8.08 -10.10
C MET A 745 -8.89 8.28 -10.99
N SER A 746 -8.62 9.51 -11.41
CA SER A 746 -7.41 9.85 -12.19
C SER A 746 -6.15 9.60 -11.36
N ASN A 747 -6.09 10.14 -10.14
CA ASN A 747 -4.95 9.99 -9.23
C ASN A 747 -4.72 8.53 -8.80
N MET A 748 -5.80 7.81 -8.48
CA MET A 748 -5.75 6.37 -8.17
C MET A 748 -5.20 5.57 -9.35
N ARG A 749 -5.67 5.88 -10.57
CA ARG A 749 -5.21 5.24 -11.78
C ARG A 749 -3.73 5.52 -12.05
N GLU A 750 -3.30 6.77 -11.92
CA GLU A 750 -1.90 7.17 -12.12
C GLU A 750 -0.97 6.41 -11.17
N PHE A 751 -1.30 6.39 -9.87
CA PHE A 751 -0.54 5.62 -8.89
C PHE A 751 -0.44 4.13 -9.26
N VAL A 752 -1.55 3.50 -9.63
CA VAL A 752 -1.57 2.06 -9.91
C VAL A 752 -0.91 1.70 -11.24
N GLU A 753 -1.24 2.37 -12.35
CA GLU A 753 -0.73 2.01 -13.67
C GLU A 753 0.68 2.54 -13.94
N HIS A 754 1.10 3.62 -13.27
CA HIS A 754 2.44 4.17 -13.43
C HIS A 754 3.36 3.76 -12.27
N ILE A 755 3.13 4.27 -11.06
CA ILE A 755 4.05 4.08 -9.92
C ILE A 755 4.16 2.60 -9.53
N VAL A 756 3.03 1.90 -9.39
CA VAL A 756 3.02 0.47 -9.01
C VAL A 756 3.39 -0.42 -10.20
N ASN A 757 2.61 -0.37 -11.29
CA ASN A 757 2.73 -1.33 -12.39
C ASN A 757 3.95 -1.10 -13.31
N GLN A 758 4.50 0.12 -13.40
CA GLN A 758 5.68 0.43 -14.22
C GLN A 758 6.91 0.64 -13.34
N GLU A 759 6.95 1.65 -12.48
CA GLU A 759 8.21 2.07 -11.84
C GLU A 759 8.68 1.16 -10.71
N THR A 760 7.74 0.67 -9.91
CA THR A 760 8.06 -0.19 -8.78
C THR A 760 8.17 -1.64 -9.24
N TYR A 761 7.12 -2.23 -9.82
CA TYR A 761 7.05 -3.69 -9.98
C TYR A 761 7.40 -4.25 -11.36
N SER A 762 7.48 -3.46 -12.44
CA SER A 762 7.86 -4.02 -13.76
C SER A 762 9.27 -4.63 -13.75
N ASN A 763 10.15 -4.08 -12.91
CA ASN A 763 11.53 -4.54 -12.71
C ASN A 763 11.64 -5.83 -11.85
N TYR A 764 10.57 -6.24 -11.16
CA TYR A 764 10.59 -7.40 -10.26
C TYR A 764 10.02 -8.67 -10.89
N PHE A 765 9.23 -8.56 -11.98
CA PHE A 765 8.68 -9.72 -12.68
C PHE A 765 9.51 -10.08 -13.93
N SER A 766 10.32 -11.14 -13.82
CA SER A 766 11.11 -11.67 -14.95
C SER A 766 10.27 -12.34 -16.05
N ASN A 767 8.98 -12.59 -15.77
CA ASN A 767 8.07 -13.35 -16.63
C ASN A 767 6.83 -12.54 -17.04
N LYS A 768 6.61 -12.41 -18.35
CA LYS A 768 5.47 -11.69 -18.94
C LYS A 768 4.10 -12.20 -18.46
N LYS A 769 3.95 -13.50 -18.14
CA LYS A 769 2.69 -14.08 -17.65
C LYS A 769 2.35 -13.54 -16.25
N GLN A 770 3.30 -13.55 -15.32
CA GLN A 770 3.11 -13.06 -13.96
C GLN A 770 2.95 -11.54 -13.93
N ALA A 771 3.72 -10.80 -14.73
CA ALA A 771 3.51 -9.36 -14.91
C ALA A 771 2.07 -9.05 -15.42
N GLY A 772 1.52 -9.86 -16.33
CA GLY A 772 0.13 -9.76 -16.78
C GLY A 772 -0.89 -10.08 -15.68
N GLN A 773 -0.65 -11.13 -14.89
CA GLN A 773 -1.49 -11.52 -13.74
C GLN A 773 -1.52 -10.43 -12.64
N PHE A 774 -0.38 -9.82 -12.36
CA PHE A 774 -0.23 -8.69 -11.44
C PHE A 774 -0.98 -7.45 -11.94
N LYS A 775 -0.79 -7.06 -13.21
CA LYS A 775 -1.57 -5.98 -13.83
C LYS A 775 -3.08 -6.28 -13.82
N GLN A 776 -3.49 -7.54 -13.97
CA GLN A 776 -4.90 -7.93 -13.86
C GLN A 776 -5.45 -7.77 -12.43
N MET A 777 -4.69 -8.17 -11.40
CA MET A 777 -5.04 -7.96 -9.98
C MET A 777 -5.22 -6.47 -9.65
N ASN A 778 -4.38 -5.63 -10.25
CA ASN A 778 -4.31 -4.18 -10.02
C ASN A 778 -5.20 -3.36 -10.97
N SER A 779 -5.73 -3.95 -12.04
CA SER A 779 -6.36 -3.25 -13.17
C SER A 779 -7.29 -2.08 -12.80
N THR A 780 -7.07 -0.95 -13.47
CA THR A 780 -7.88 0.27 -13.33
C THR A 780 -8.94 0.42 -14.42
N LYS A 781 -9.12 -0.58 -15.29
CA LYS A 781 -9.91 -0.50 -16.53
C LYS A 781 -11.37 -0.03 -16.31
N ALA A 782 -12.02 -0.46 -15.23
CA ALA A 782 -13.38 -0.02 -14.91
C ALA A 782 -13.45 1.50 -14.64
N LEU A 783 -12.40 2.07 -14.02
CA LEU A 783 -12.27 3.52 -13.80
C LEU A 783 -12.03 4.24 -15.13
N GLU A 784 -11.13 3.72 -15.98
CA GLU A 784 -10.87 4.28 -17.31
C GLU A 784 -12.13 4.33 -18.18
N GLU A 785 -12.90 3.24 -18.24
CA GLU A 785 -14.16 3.19 -18.97
C GLU A 785 -15.21 4.16 -18.38
N ALA A 786 -15.27 4.32 -17.06
CA ALA A 786 -16.17 5.29 -16.42
C ALA A 786 -15.79 6.75 -16.74
N MET A 787 -14.49 7.08 -16.71
CA MET A 787 -14.00 8.42 -17.09
C MET A 787 -14.24 8.73 -18.58
N GLN A 788 -14.08 7.74 -19.47
CA GLN A 788 -14.44 7.88 -20.88
C GLN A 788 -15.95 8.06 -21.11
N ARG A 789 -16.80 7.28 -20.41
CA ARG A 789 -18.26 7.44 -20.47
C ARG A 789 -18.70 8.81 -19.95
N TYR A 790 -18.07 9.32 -18.89
CA TYR A 790 -18.30 10.68 -18.37
C TYR A 790 -18.05 11.75 -19.44
N GLN A 791 -16.92 11.67 -20.17
CA GLN A 791 -16.61 12.58 -21.29
C GLN A 791 -17.61 12.48 -22.46
N GLN A 792 -18.13 11.28 -22.74
CA GLN A 792 -19.17 11.10 -23.75
C GLN A 792 -20.51 11.72 -23.32
N GLN A 793 -20.91 11.52 -22.06
CA GLN A 793 -22.26 11.86 -21.56
C GLN A 793 -22.40 13.26 -20.95
N ALA A 794 -21.30 13.92 -20.59
CA ALA A 794 -21.34 15.24 -19.95
C ALA A 794 -21.84 16.35 -20.90
N ASP A 795 -22.49 17.36 -20.33
CA ASP A 795 -23.08 18.44 -21.11
C ASP A 795 -21.98 19.38 -21.65
N ARG A 796 -22.10 19.73 -22.92
CA ARG A 796 -21.33 20.80 -23.57
C ARG A 796 -21.99 22.13 -23.22
N THR A 797 -21.39 22.92 -22.33
CA THR A 797 -22.08 24.04 -21.63
C THR A 797 -21.50 25.44 -21.87
N GLY A 798 -20.49 25.57 -22.73
CA GLY A 798 -19.83 26.83 -23.08
C GLY A 798 -18.52 26.58 -23.81
N THR A 799 -17.69 27.60 -24.02
CA THR A 799 -16.36 27.47 -24.66
C THR A 799 -15.23 28.03 -23.79
N THR A 800 -14.00 27.59 -24.07
CA THR A 800 -12.74 28.12 -23.52
C THR A 800 -11.74 28.29 -24.66
N LYS A 801 -10.67 29.06 -24.41
CA LYS A 801 -9.62 29.33 -25.40
C LYS A 801 -8.36 28.51 -25.14
N LEU A 802 -7.68 28.09 -26.21
CA LEU A 802 -6.38 27.39 -26.20
C LEU A 802 -5.45 28.03 -27.24
N GLN A 803 -4.15 28.09 -26.93
CA GLN A 803 -3.09 28.52 -27.83
C GLN A 803 -1.86 27.61 -27.67
N PHE A 804 -1.16 27.35 -28.76
CA PHE A 804 0.09 26.58 -28.79
C PHE A 804 1.27 27.52 -29.06
N ILE A 805 2.34 27.38 -28.28
CA ILE A 805 3.56 28.21 -28.35
C ILE A 805 4.76 27.28 -28.61
N PRO A 806 5.40 27.34 -29.80
CA PRO A 806 6.63 26.60 -30.05
C PRO A 806 7.81 27.27 -29.33
N THR A 807 8.71 26.49 -28.75
CA THR A 807 9.88 27.03 -28.04
C THR A 807 11.06 26.05 -28.02
N ARG A 808 12.26 26.63 -28.03
CA ARG A 808 13.54 25.96 -27.69
C ARG A 808 14.27 26.65 -26.53
N GLY A 809 13.59 27.56 -25.82
CA GLY A 809 14.09 28.25 -24.64
C GLY A 809 13.82 27.49 -23.34
N LEU A 810 13.92 28.16 -22.20
CA LEU A 810 13.72 27.59 -20.85
C LEU A 810 12.46 26.72 -20.69
N LEU A 811 11.37 27.08 -21.37
CA LEU A 811 10.11 26.32 -21.36
C LEU A 811 10.21 24.92 -21.99
N MET A 812 11.14 24.70 -22.92
CA MET A 812 11.47 23.36 -23.42
C MET A 812 12.11 22.51 -22.32
N GLU A 813 13.02 23.09 -21.53
CA GLU A 813 13.72 22.41 -20.43
C GLU A 813 12.81 22.07 -19.24
N MET A 814 11.70 22.79 -19.10
CA MET A 814 10.64 22.55 -18.12
C MET A 814 9.45 21.75 -18.69
N SER A 815 9.49 21.36 -19.97
CA SER A 815 8.33 20.78 -20.67
C SER A 815 7.82 19.50 -20.02
N GLY A 816 8.70 18.70 -19.40
CA GLY A 816 8.32 17.47 -18.70
C GLY A 816 7.54 17.75 -17.41
N GLN A 817 8.00 18.72 -16.61
CA GLN A 817 7.28 19.18 -15.43
C GLN A 817 5.94 19.85 -15.79
N ILE A 818 5.93 20.67 -16.84
CA ILE A 818 4.72 21.34 -17.36
C ILE A 818 3.67 20.35 -17.88
N ALA A 819 4.13 19.31 -18.59
CA ALA A 819 3.28 18.23 -19.08
C ALA A 819 2.88 17.24 -17.98
N ASP A 820 3.55 17.29 -16.82
CA ASP A 820 3.53 16.27 -15.77
C ASP A 820 3.77 14.88 -16.40
N ALA A 821 4.99 14.69 -16.88
CA ALA A 821 5.35 13.59 -17.76
C ALA A 821 6.78 13.06 -17.57
N CYS A 822 6.95 11.77 -17.87
CA CYS A 822 8.12 10.95 -17.59
C CYS A 822 9.46 11.41 -18.19
N TRP A 823 9.48 12.41 -19.08
CA TRP A 823 10.71 12.99 -19.62
C TRP A 823 11.28 14.16 -18.79
N ALA A 824 10.61 14.56 -17.70
CA ALA A 824 11.15 15.57 -16.78
C ALA A 824 12.51 15.10 -16.23
N ASP A 825 13.51 15.98 -16.32
CA ASP A 825 14.89 15.80 -15.83
C ASP A 825 15.65 14.55 -16.32
N GLN A 826 15.14 13.85 -17.36
CA GLN A 826 15.87 12.78 -18.06
C GLN A 826 17.07 13.30 -18.88
N TYR A 827 17.13 14.61 -19.10
CA TYR A 827 18.19 15.30 -19.84
C TYR A 827 18.68 16.51 -19.04
N GLN A 828 19.99 16.78 -19.09
CA GLN A 828 20.56 18.01 -18.52
C GLN A 828 20.08 19.26 -19.26
N SER A 829 20.06 19.17 -20.60
CA SER A 829 19.29 20.06 -21.49
C SER A 829 18.72 19.23 -22.64
N ILE A 830 17.41 19.32 -22.84
CA ILE A 830 16.70 18.74 -23.98
C ILE A 830 17.09 19.50 -25.25
N ALA A 831 17.16 20.85 -25.20
CA ALA A 831 17.41 21.67 -26.38
C ALA A 831 18.83 21.50 -26.94
N GLU A 832 19.82 21.26 -26.08
CA GLU A 832 21.20 20.97 -26.46
C GLU A 832 21.36 19.52 -26.97
N THR A 833 20.76 18.54 -26.29
CA THR A 833 20.87 17.12 -26.66
C THR A 833 20.12 16.81 -27.97
N LEU A 834 18.97 17.45 -28.20
CA LEU A 834 18.05 17.14 -29.30
C LEU A 834 17.83 18.38 -30.21
N PRO A 835 18.73 18.63 -31.18
CA PRO A 835 18.67 19.81 -32.06
C PRO A 835 17.54 19.78 -33.10
N ASN A 836 16.92 18.63 -33.33
CA ASN A 836 15.75 18.46 -34.21
C ASN A 836 14.40 18.51 -33.47
N PHE A 837 14.40 18.67 -32.14
CA PHE A 837 13.18 18.79 -31.33
C PHE A 837 12.78 20.25 -31.11
N THR A 838 11.48 20.50 -30.94
CA THR A 838 10.91 21.78 -30.50
C THR A 838 9.76 21.49 -29.55
N ALA A 839 9.78 22.06 -28.34
CA ALA A 839 8.65 21.92 -27.42
C ALA A 839 7.48 22.80 -27.86
N VAL A 840 6.26 22.33 -27.61
CA VAL A 840 5.02 23.07 -27.85
C VAL A 840 4.29 23.20 -26.53
N ILE A 841 4.22 24.42 -26.01
CA ILE A 841 3.56 24.74 -24.75
C ILE A 841 2.08 25.04 -25.00
N MET A 842 1.21 24.42 -24.21
CA MET A 842 -0.24 24.57 -24.30
C MET A 842 -0.71 25.63 -23.30
N LYS A 843 -1.40 26.66 -23.77
CA LYS A 843 -1.78 27.82 -22.96
C LYS A 843 -3.29 28.05 -22.98
N ALA A 844 -3.94 27.86 -21.83
CA ALA A 844 -5.39 28.02 -21.70
C ALA A 844 -5.76 29.47 -21.38
N ARG A 845 -6.86 29.93 -21.97
CA ARG A 845 -7.47 31.25 -21.79
C ARG A 845 -6.47 32.42 -22.02
N PRO A 846 -5.77 32.47 -23.17
CA PRO A 846 -4.92 33.60 -23.53
C PRO A 846 -5.66 34.94 -23.44
N GLY A 847 -5.02 35.94 -22.84
CA GLY A 847 -5.53 37.28 -22.61
C GLY A 847 -6.55 37.42 -21.48
N GLN A 848 -6.65 36.44 -20.56
CA GLN A 848 -7.62 36.46 -19.45
C GLN A 848 -6.93 36.43 -18.07
N ALA A 849 -7.61 36.94 -17.04
CA ALA A 849 -7.06 37.05 -15.68
C ALA A 849 -6.69 35.70 -15.01
N ASN A 850 -7.08 34.57 -15.60
CA ASN A 850 -6.73 33.22 -15.17
C ASN A 850 -6.07 32.41 -16.30
N GLU A 851 -5.38 33.10 -17.21
CA GLU A 851 -4.46 32.49 -18.19
C GLU A 851 -3.42 31.63 -17.48
N ARG A 852 -3.15 30.44 -18.01
CA ARG A 852 -2.16 29.52 -17.43
C ARG A 852 -1.63 28.53 -18.47
N VAL A 853 -0.44 28.00 -18.20
CA VAL A 853 0.04 26.81 -18.93
C VAL A 853 -0.81 25.61 -18.51
N VAL A 854 -1.09 24.72 -19.46
CA VAL A 854 -1.95 23.54 -19.27
C VAL A 854 -1.38 22.28 -19.92
N GLY A 855 -0.08 22.23 -20.18
CA GLY A 855 0.62 21.05 -20.70
C GLY A 855 1.65 21.38 -21.78
N ALA A 856 2.29 20.34 -22.30
CA ALA A 856 3.26 20.45 -23.39
C ALA A 856 3.28 19.19 -24.28
N GLY A 857 3.97 19.29 -25.41
CA GLY A 857 4.35 18.17 -26.26
C GLY A 857 5.60 18.50 -27.08
N MET A 858 6.07 17.55 -27.89
CA MET A 858 7.28 17.70 -28.71
C MET A 858 6.94 17.61 -30.20
N LEU A 859 7.47 18.54 -30.98
CA LEU A 859 7.60 18.41 -32.44
C LEU A 859 9.01 17.93 -32.77
N ILE A 860 9.10 16.93 -33.64
CA ILE A 860 10.35 16.30 -34.05
C ILE A 860 10.46 16.42 -35.57
N GLU A 861 11.53 17.04 -36.05
CA GLU A 861 11.89 17.02 -37.47
C GLU A 861 12.64 15.72 -37.78
N THR A 862 12.13 14.96 -38.74
CA THR A 862 12.69 13.67 -39.20
C THR A 862 12.25 13.40 -40.65
N GLU A 863 12.36 12.17 -41.13
CA GLU A 863 11.97 11.73 -42.48
C GLU A 863 11.18 10.41 -42.48
N ASP A 864 10.37 10.22 -43.51
CA ASP A 864 9.72 8.94 -43.81
C ASP A 864 10.75 7.99 -44.43
N THR A 865 11.15 6.96 -43.69
CA THR A 865 12.15 5.96 -44.10
C THR A 865 11.78 5.20 -45.39
N ALA A 866 10.52 5.20 -45.81
CA ALA A 866 10.07 4.57 -47.04
C ALA A 866 10.18 5.48 -48.27
N THR A 867 10.22 6.81 -48.10
CA THR A 867 10.14 7.79 -49.21
C THR A 867 11.25 8.84 -49.22
N GLY A 868 11.92 9.09 -48.09
CA GLY A 868 12.86 10.20 -47.89
C GLY A 868 12.18 11.58 -47.80
N GLU A 869 10.85 11.63 -47.66
CA GLU A 869 10.12 12.88 -47.50
C GLU A 869 10.21 13.38 -46.06
N LYS A 870 10.40 14.70 -45.87
CA LYS A 870 10.46 15.32 -44.54
C LYS A 870 9.16 15.12 -43.78
N VAL A 871 9.26 14.82 -42.49
CA VAL A 871 8.15 14.63 -41.56
C VAL A 871 8.32 15.57 -40.36
N LEU A 872 7.22 16.19 -39.94
CA LEU A 872 7.11 16.88 -38.66
C LEU A 872 6.21 16.05 -37.75
N LEU A 873 6.82 15.34 -36.81
CA LEU A 873 6.16 14.37 -35.94
C LEU A 873 5.82 15.00 -34.57
N MET A 874 4.54 15.00 -34.22
CA MET A 874 4.08 15.31 -32.85
C MET A 874 4.20 14.07 -31.95
N ARG A 875 4.81 14.24 -30.79
CA ARG A 875 5.04 13.18 -29.79
C ARG A 875 4.82 13.71 -28.37
N GLY A 876 4.33 12.85 -27.46
CA GLY A 876 4.13 13.22 -26.05
C GLY A 876 3.08 14.32 -25.85
N LEU A 877 1.94 14.22 -26.52
CA LEU A 877 0.89 15.25 -26.49
C LEU A 877 0.17 15.24 -25.13
N ASN A 878 0.70 15.97 -24.15
CA ASN A 878 0.28 15.89 -22.75
C ASN A 878 -0.28 17.24 -22.24
N PRO A 879 -1.59 17.52 -22.45
CA PRO A 879 -2.30 18.46 -21.60
C PRO A 879 -2.31 17.95 -20.15
N THR A 880 -2.42 18.83 -19.16
CA THR A 880 -2.60 18.40 -17.76
C THR A 880 -3.94 17.66 -17.61
N GLU A 881 -3.97 16.60 -16.78
CA GLU A 881 -5.17 15.78 -16.50
C GLU A 881 -6.37 16.67 -16.13
N ASN A 882 -6.08 17.63 -15.25
CA ASN A 882 -7.00 18.65 -14.74
C ASN A 882 -7.56 19.61 -15.81
N TYR A 883 -6.96 19.70 -16.99
CA TYR A 883 -7.42 20.53 -18.11
C TYR A 883 -8.17 19.72 -19.16
N ILE A 884 -7.65 18.55 -19.57
CA ILE A 884 -8.29 17.71 -20.59
C ILE A 884 -9.67 17.22 -20.13
N HIS A 885 -9.88 17.07 -18.82
CA HIS A 885 -11.18 16.76 -18.23
C HIS A 885 -12.21 17.91 -18.19
N LYS A 886 -11.84 19.12 -18.64
CA LYS A 886 -12.71 20.31 -18.63
C LYS A 886 -13.04 20.83 -20.04
N VAL A 887 -12.49 20.19 -21.07
CA VAL A 887 -12.72 20.49 -22.49
C VAL A 887 -13.18 19.24 -23.23
N ASP A 888 -13.81 19.42 -24.39
CA ASP A 888 -14.10 18.31 -25.28
C ASP A 888 -12.79 17.80 -25.90
N VAL A 889 -12.55 16.50 -25.78
CA VAL A 889 -11.31 15.86 -26.22
C VAL A 889 -11.15 15.88 -27.74
N GLY A 890 -12.26 15.86 -28.49
CA GLY A 890 -12.23 15.95 -29.95
C GLY A 890 -11.78 17.34 -30.41
N ASP A 891 -12.39 18.39 -29.87
CA ASP A 891 -11.98 19.78 -30.14
C ASP A 891 -10.49 20.00 -29.81
N PHE A 892 -10.01 19.46 -28.67
CA PHE A 892 -8.61 19.54 -28.28
C PHE A 892 -7.68 18.83 -29.27
N TYR A 893 -8.02 17.60 -29.67
CA TYR A 893 -7.22 16.82 -30.63
C TYR A 893 -7.17 17.49 -32.02
N GLN A 894 -8.30 18.03 -32.50
CA GLN A 894 -8.32 18.79 -33.76
C GLN A 894 -7.48 20.06 -33.66
N ALA A 895 -7.60 20.84 -32.58
CA ALA A 895 -6.76 22.03 -32.38
C ALA A 895 -5.25 21.71 -32.36
N ALA A 896 -4.86 20.60 -31.73
CA ALA A 896 -3.47 20.14 -31.70
C ALA A 896 -2.98 19.67 -33.07
N THR A 897 -3.77 18.87 -33.79
CA THR A 897 -3.38 18.33 -35.11
C THR A 897 -3.40 19.40 -36.21
N ASP A 898 -4.34 20.35 -36.18
CA ASP A 898 -4.36 21.50 -37.09
C ASP A 898 -3.15 22.42 -36.87
N TYR A 899 -2.71 22.60 -35.63
CA TYR A 899 -1.46 23.28 -35.35
C TYR A 899 -0.26 22.55 -35.97
N VAL A 900 -0.15 21.22 -35.82
CA VAL A 900 0.90 20.41 -36.47
C VAL A 900 0.87 20.55 -37.99
N ARG A 901 -0.32 20.46 -38.62
CA ARG A 901 -0.51 20.67 -40.06
C ARG A 901 0.01 22.03 -40.52
N GLN A 902 -0.30 23.10 -39.79
CA GLN A 902 0.16 24.46 -40.08
C GLN A 902 1.70 24.59 -39.96
N GLN A 903 2.31 24.06 -38.89
CA GLN A 903 3.77 24.12 -38.74
C GLN A 903 4.48 23.28 -39.81
N ALA A 904 3.98 22.07 -40.10
CA ALA A 904 4.54 21.18 -41.12
C ALA A 904 4.49 21.83 -42.51
N GLN A 905 3.37 22.46 -42.86
CA GLN A 905 3.23 23.22 -44.10
C GLN A 905 4.23 24.39 -44.18
N ALA A 906 4.46 25.11 -43.08
CA ALA A 906 5.38 26.26 -43.04
C ALA A 906 6.85 25.86 -43.28
N ILE A 907 7.25 24.65 -42.88
CA ILE A 907 8.63 24.12 -43.06
C ILE A 907 8.78 23.15 -44.25
N GLY A 908 7.69 22.88 -44.99
CA GLY A 908 7.70 21.97 -46.14
C GLY A 908 7.86 20.49 -45.77
N ALA A 909 7.21 20.05 -44.69
CA ALA A 909 7.18 18.67 -44.21
C ALA A 909 5.76 18.09 -44.19
N LYS A 910 5.65 16.76 -44.14
CA LYS A 910 4.38 16.05 -43.88
C LYS A 910 4.06 16.09 -42.37
N PRO A 911 2.83 16.43 -41.97
CA PRO A 911 2.43 16.36 -40.56
C PRO A 911 2.20 14.91 -40.13
N ALA A 912 2.69 14.55 -38.95
CA ALA A 912 2.48 13.24 -38.37
C ALA A 912 2.30 13.31 -36.84
N ILE A 913 1.79 12.23 -36.25
CA ILE A 913 1.63 12.07 -34.80
C ILE A 913 1.97 10.65 -34.36
N VAL A 914 2.55 10.50 -33.16
CA VAL A 914 2.76 9.21 -32.50
C VAL A 914 1.45 8.74 -31.85
N ILE A 915 1.01 7.52 -32.18
CA ILE A 915 -0.10 6.83 -31.51
C ILE A 915 0.29 5.37 -31.32
N ASP A 916 0.86 5.05 -30.16
CA ASP A 916 1.27 3.71 -29.78
C ASP A 916 0.10 2.88 -29.21
N ASN A 917 0.40 1.75 -28.59
CA ASN A 917 -0.57 0.70 -28.24
C ASN A 917 -1.02 0.70 -26.76
N HIS A 918 -0.55 1.64 -25.94
CA HIS A 918 -0.91 1.73 -24.52
C HIS A 918 -0.80 3.18 -24.00
N ILE A 919 -1.62 3.51 -23.00
CA ILE A 919 -1.57 4.80 -22.31
C ILE A 919 -0.28 4.88 -21.50
N GLY A 920 0.38 6.06 -21.47
CA GLY A 920 1.61 6.28 -20.71
C GLY A 920 2.89 5.98 -21.48
N GLY A 921 2.78 5.51 -22.73
CA GLY A 921 3.89 5.37 -23.65
C GLY A 921 4.31 6.70 -24.31
N ALA A 922 4.78 6.60 -25.55
CA ALA A 922 5.33 7.71 -26.32
C ALA A 922 4.28 8.69 -26.88
N ALA A 923 3.01 8.28 -27.00
CA ALA A 923 1.93 9.12 -27.52
C ALA A 923 1.43 10.15 -26.49
N THR A 924 0.84 9.68 -25.39
CA THR A 924 0.35 10.52 -24.28
C THR A 924 0.13 9.68 -23.00
N ASN A 925 0.28 10.31 -21.82
CA ASN A 925 -0.10 9.70 -20.53
C ASN A 925 -1.57 9.98 -20.14
N ARG A 926 -2.31 10.77 -20.93
CA ARG A 926 -3.67 11.23 -20.64
C ARG A 926 -4.72 10.25 -21.17
N PRO A 927 -5.48 9.52 -20.32
CA PRO A 927 -6.32 8.37 -20.74
C PRO A 927 -7.47 8.77 -21.67
N THR A 928 -8.11 9.89 -21.34
CA THR A 928 -9.19 10.49 -22.12
C THR A 928 -8.71 10.80 -23.54
N LEU A 929 -7.53 11.41 -23.67
CA LEU A 929 -6.93 11.76 -24.95
C LEU A 929 -6.42 10.53 -25.71
N PHE A 930 -5.74 9.60 -25.04
CA PHE A 930 -5.27 8.36 -25.65
C PHE A 930 -6.41 7.51 -26.22
N GLY A 931 -7.54 7.41 -25.50
CA GLY A 931 -8.72 6.70 -25.96
C GLY A 931 -9.30 7.29 -27.25
N TYR A 932 -9.30 8.62 -27.34
CA TYR A 932 -9.68 9.34 -28.57
C TYR A 932 -8.66 9.08 -29.71
N MET A 933 -7.37 9.31 -29.46
CA MET A 933 -6.29 9.07 -30.44
C MET A 933 -6.27 7.63 -30.97
N SER A 934 -6.52 6.65 -30.11
CA SER A 934 -6.57 5.22 -30.47
C SER A 934 -7.76 4.85 -31.35
N ALA A 935 -8.85 5.62 -31.30
CA ALA A 935 -9.97 5.46 -32.23
C ALA A 935 -9.60 6.05 -33.61
N GLU A 936 -9.09 7.28 -33.63
CA GLU A 936 -8.63 7.99 -34.85
C GLU A 936 -7.54 7.22 -35.61
N ARG A 937 -6.60 6.57 -34.90
CA ARG A 937 -5.49 5.75 -35.45
C ARG A 937 -5.94 4.77 -36.54
N ARG A 938 -7.20 4.30 -36.51
CA ARG A 938 -7.76 3.34 -37.49
C ARG A 938 -7.95 3.94 -38.89
N GLU A 939 -8.15 5.24 -38.97
CA GLU A 939 -8.38 5.98 -40.23
C GLU A 939 -7.08 6.63 -40.76
N LEU A 940 -5.99 6.64 -39.98
CA LEU A 940 -4.73 7.29 -40.33
C LEU A 940 -3.75 6.33 -41.02
N GLN A 941 -3.03 6.83 -42.04
CA GLN A 941 -1.96 6.08 -42.68
C GLN A 941 -0.69 6.08 -41.82
N ARG A 942 -0.11 4.90 -41.55
CA ARG A 942 1.17 4.76 -40.85
C ARG A 942 2.33 5.32 -41.68
N ILE A 943 3.24 6.07 -41.04
CA ILE A 943 4.51 6.56 -41.60
C ILE A 943 5.67 5.96 -40.78
N PRO A 944 6.60 5.21 -41.38
CA PRO A 944 7.77 4.67 -40.68
C PRO A 944 8.89 5.71 -40.57
N VAL A 945 9.33 6.03 -39.35
CA VAL A 945 10.36 7.05 -39.05
C VAL A 945 11.63 6.41 -38.47
N PRO A 946 12.84 6.97 -38.69
CA PRO A 946 14.08 6.42 -38.14
C PRO A 946 14.09 6.50 -36.61
N PHE A 947 14.74 5.53 -35.96
CA PHE A 947 14.77 5.46 -34.49
C PHE A 947 15.71 6.54 -33.94
N GLU A 948 16.85 6.72 -34.57
CA GLU A 948 17.91 7.66 -34.20
C GLU A 948 17.44 9.13 -34.14
N ASP A 949 16.56 9.58 -35.04
CA ASP A 949 16.00 10.94 -35.00
C ASP A 949 14.91 11.12 -33.96
N THR A 950 14.24 10.02 -33.57
CA THR A 950 12.99 10.02 -32.81
C THR A 950 13.11 9.40 -31.42
N GLU A 951 14.31 8.94 -31.05
CA GLU A 951 14.66 8.43 -29.73
C GLU A 951 14.51 9.55 -28.69
N PHE A 952 13.62 9.32 -27.74
CA PHE A 952 13.35 10.23 -26.64
C PHE A 952 12.85 9.42 -25.46
N ASN A 953 13.43 9.64 -24.28
CA ASN A 953 13.10 8.91 -23.05
C ASN A 953 13.04 7.37 -23.22
N GLY A 954 13.92 6.78 -24.04
CA GLY A 954 14.01 5.33 -24.26
C GLY A 954 12.91 4.65 -25.09
N TYR A 955 11.88 5.37 -25.58
CA TYR A 955 10.84 4.75 -26.42
C TYR A 955 11.17 4.81 -27.91
N ASN A 956 10.98 3.67 -28.58
CA ASN A 956 11.03 3.53 -30.04
C ASN A 956 9.65 3.80 -30.66
N VAL A 957 9.56 4.79 -31.56
CA VAL A 957 8.32 5.21 -32.23
C VAL A 957 8.32 4.95 -33.74
N SER A 958 9.36 4.30 -34.28
CA SER A 958 9.47 3.94 -35.71
C SER A 958 8.29 3.13 -36.22
N GLY A 959 7.64 2.38 -35.31
CA GLY A 959 6.47 1.57 -35.60
C GLY A 959 5.11 2.24 -35.35
N ASP A 960 5.04 3.40 -34.73
CA ASP A 960 3.81 3.95 -34.16
C ASP A 960 3.55 5.42 -34.54
N SER A 961 4.08 5.86 -35.67
CA SER A 961 3.86 7.19 -36.26
C SER A 961 2.83 7.15 -37.40
N TYR A 962 1.95 8.14 -37.48
CA TYR A 962 0.79 8.21 -38.39
C TYR A 962 0.66 9.59 -39.04
N ALA A 963 0.31 9.62 -40.32
CA ALA A 963 0.00 10.84 -41.09
C ALA A 963 -1.24 11.56 -40.54
N LEU A 964 -1.24 12.90 -40.59
CA LEU A 964 -2.35 13.78 -40.18
C LEU A 964 -3.02 14.50 -41.35
#